data_AF-A0AA96DZK3-F1
#
_entry.id   AF-A0AA96DZK3-F1
#
_cell.length_a   1.000
_cell.length_b   1.000
_cell.length_c   1.000
_cell.angle_alpha   90.00
_cell.angle_beta   90.00
_cell.angle_gamma   90.00
#
_symmetry.space_group_name_H-M   'P 1'
#
loop_
_entity.id
_entity.type
_entity.pdbx_description
1 polymer ?
#
loop_
_entity_poly.entity_id
_entity_poly.type
_entity_poly.pdbx_seq_one_letter_code
_entity_poly.pdbx_strand_id
1 'polypeptide(L)'
;MNYLKILGSSGNKLKNFGTTSFQISNDTTIDAGNIINSLDDEAYKINHIFVTHAHLDHVSDIPFMLDNYFTKREIPLTIYGSLETIQFLKEHIFNNKIWPDFSNIKLLNKDENTLLFKELKENEEIIHGKFKIKAIKTEHTDGSFGYIVSKNSSSYIISGDTDFNDNLISHINNTKNLKALFIECSFPNSLENIAKVSKHLTPNSLKMVLKKIENKNLAIFLYHLKLVQQDVLKKEIENLGIFKNGGKILEDGDIIHIDNLKVQSKIEDIELFDRVMDINLKLSSENDKEYLYEMILTLIRELTKSDAGTLYLISEDKKHLDFKVVQNETLNIFLGTKEEKISWNPLPLYLDNGEENRAMVAVVCALDKKIINISDVYNSKDYNFEGTKAFDKSKNYHSKSMLVVPLVNHENDVIGVIQLINKGIKDKNSIYTSYDEKIIKALSLQAAMALTNTILIDSLENFLESFVNSIANAIDAKSRHTSTHITKMAKLAPMIANSINEDKTIYKDINYSKNDLKEIELAAKLHDVGKISIPEWVIDKSTKLQKLIDGFELIKLRAEIIKRDLKIEFLENKLTKESYEYSLQNIEDSLEFIGKANIGQEFMSDADVKRVEDISLYKYYENNIERNFLSDDEVYNISIRKGTLTKEEKDIMNSHATLSYEMLSALPFPKKYSNIMHIAVNHHEKLNGKGYPRGLSEQEIALEDRILILADIFEALSSNDRPYKGVKKLSEIFKILDFMVKDGEIDKDLLDFFKNSRAFKEYCETELLAEQLDV
;
A
#
# COMPACT_ATOMS: atom_id res chain seq x y z
N MET A 1 34.68 26.78 14.18
CA MET A 1 33.39 26.72 14.89
C MET A 1 32.95 28.13 15.28
N ASN A 2 31.78 28.61 14.81
CA ASN A 2 31.17 29.93 15.19
C ASN A 2 29.97 29.77 16.16
N TYR A 3 29.85 28.60 16.75
CA TYR A 3 28.74 28.23 17.61
C TYR A 3 29.28 27.53 18.86
N LEU A 4 28.50 27.57 19.94
CA LEU A 4 28.67 26.80 21.15
C LEU A 4 27.77 25.57 21.04
N LYS A 5 28.31 24.37 21.21
CA LYS A 5 27.51 23.13 21.24
C LYS A 5 27.36 22.66 22.68
N ILE A 6 26.12 22.43 23.09
CA ILE A 6 25.78 21.94 24.44
C ILE A 6 25.89 20.42 24.41
N LEU A 7 26.96 19.88 24.99
CA LEU A 7 27.19 18.43 25.00
C LEU A 7 26.40 17.76 26.11
N GLY A 8 26.26 18.44 27.25
CA GLY A 8 25.39 18.05 28.36
C GLY A 8 24.99 19.28 29.17
N SER A 9 23.76 19.28 29.67
CA SER A 9 23.12 20.44 30.30
C SER A 9 22.43 20.10 31.63
N SER A 10 22.45 18.85 32.07
CA SER A 10 21.77 18.41 33.29
C SER A 10 22.69 18.43 34.51
N GLY A 11 22.11 18.70 35.68
CA GLY A 11 22.80 18.52 36.98
C GLY A 11 22.68 17.09 37.54
N ASN A 12 22.15 16.14 36.76
CA ASN A 12 22.03 14.72 37.11
C ASN A 12 22.45 13.85 35.92
N LYS A 13 23.05 12.69 36.19
CA LYS A 13 23.35 11.68 35.16
C LYS A 13 22.19 10.70 35.02
N LEU A 14 21.41 10.79 33.94
CA LEU A 14 20.27 9.91 33.64
C LEU A 14 20.29 9.45 32.18
N LYS A 15 19.49 8.41 31.86
CA LYS A 15 19.36 7.94 30.47
C LYS A 15 18.85 9.09 29.60
N ASN A 16 19.59 9.40 28.54
CA ASN A 16 19.35 10.53 27.60
C ASN A 16 19.60 11.94 28.16
N PHE A 17 20.15 12.07 29.38
CA PHE A 17 20.55 13.35 29.97
C PHE A 17 22.01 13.31 30.43
N GLY A 18 22.84 14.01 29.69
CA GLY A 18 24.25 14.25 29.93
C GLY A 18 24.48 15.34 30.96
N THR A 19 25.48 15.13 31.80
CA THR A 19 25.93 16.15 32.75
C THR A 19 26.79 17.21 32.06
N THR A 20 26.96 18.35 32.73
CA THR A 20 27.48 19.60 32.16
C THR A 20 28.73 19.43 31.30
N SER A 21 28.63 19.90 30.04
CA SER A 21 29.75 19.97 29.09
C SER A 21 29.41 20.90 27.95
N PHE A 22 30.34 21.81 27.63
CA PHE A 22 30.18 22.81 26.58
C PHE A 22 31.34 22.74 25.59
N GLN A 23 31.07 22.52 24.30
CA GLN A 23 32.09 22.58 23.27
C GLN A 23 32.17 23.98 22.65
N ILE A 24 33.28 24.68 22.92
CA ILE A 24 33.52 26.05 22.43
C ILE A 24 34.32 26.08 21.11
N SER A 25 35.13 25.05 20.86
CA SER A 25 35.84 24.83 19.60
C SER A 25 35.95 23.33 19.31
N ASN A 26 36.44 22.97 18.11
CA ASN A 26 36.59 21.57 17.71
C ASN A 26 37.48 20.75 18.67
N ASP A 27 38.36 21.40 19.42
CA ASP A 27 39.38 20.80 20.29
C ASP A 27 39.28 21.24 21.76
N THR A 28 38.32 22.10 22.12
CA THR A 28 38.22 22.69 23.46
C THR A 28 36.82 22.60 24.03
N THR A 29 36.71 22.14 25.28
CA THR A 29 35.48 22.16 26.07
C THR A 29 35.63 22.95 27.37
N ILE A 30 34.50 23.43 27.89
CA ILE A 30 34.34 23.81 29.29
C ILE A 30 33.54 22.70 29.95
N ASP A 31 34.11 22.13 31.01
CA ASP A 31 33.70 20.87 31.65
C ASP A 31 33.67 19.66 30.70
N ALA A 32 33.45 18.49 31.29
CA ALA A 32 33.61 17.17 30.69
C ALA A 32 32.74 16.08 31.36
N GLY A 33 31.50 16.41 31.70
CA GLY A 33 30.47 15.45 32.13
C GLY A 33 29.89 14.52 31.06
N ASN A 34 29.78 14.95 29.80
CA ASN A 34 29.09 14.21 28.72
C ASN A 34 29.71 14.46 27.33
N ILE A 35 31.04 14.36 27.22
CA ILE A 35 31.75 14.52 25.95
C ILE A 35 31.57 13.28 25.07
N ILE A 36 31.70 12.07 25.65
CA ILE A 36 31.77 10.82 24.89
C ILE A 36 30.45 10.54 24.18
N ASN A 37 29.33 10.56 24.91
CA ASN A 37 28.03 10.26 24.31
C ASN A 37 27.59 11.31 23.27
N SER A 38 28.06 12.54 23.39
CA SER A 38 27.61 13.66 22.54
C SER A 38 28.46 13.86 21.29
N LEU A 39 29.75 13.51 21.35
CA LEU A 39 30.69 13.61 20.23
C LEU A 39 31.03 12.26 19.59
N ASP A 40 30.72 11.14 20.23
CA ASP A 40 31.03 9.80 19.74
C ASP A 40 32.51 9.67 19.35
N ASP A 41 32.82 9.12 18.18
CA ASP A 41 34.18 8.97 17.66
C ASP A 41 34.95 10.29 17.49
N GLU A 42 34.32 11.47 17.56
CA GLU A 42 34.99 12.76 17.46
C GLU A 42 35.56 13.25 18.80
N ALA A 43 35.23 12.58 19.92
CA ALA A 43 35.68 12.98 21.26
C ALA A 43 37.21 13.03 21.40
N TYR A 44 37.97 12.20 20.66
CA TYR A 44 39.45 12.21 20.69
C TYR A 44 40.06 13.53 20.21
N LYS A 45 39.32 14.36 19.46
CA LYS A 45 39.79 15.66 18.96
C LYS A 45 39.87 16.70 20.06
N ILE A 46 39.19 16.49 21.19
CA ILE A 46 39.28 17.37 22.35
C ILE A 46 40.64 17.20 23.02
N ASN A 47 41.39 18.29 23.06
CA ASN A 47 42.73 18.37 23.64
C ASN A 47 42.82 19.37 24.80
N HIS A 48 41.83 20.24 24.98
CA HIS A 48 41.82 21.26 26.02
C HIS A 48 40.49 21.22 26.77
N ILE A 49 40.53 21.03 28.09
CA ILE A 49 39.34 21.02 28.95
C ILE A 49 39.52 22.06 30.04
N PHE A 50 38.64 23.07 30.06
CA PHE A 50 38.58 24.08 31.11
C PHE A 50 37.55 23.64 32.14
N VAL A 51 38.01 23.19 33.30
CA VAL A 51 37.16 22.60 34.34
C VAL A 51 36.77 23.68 35.34
N THR A 52 35.47 23.86 35.53
CA THR A 52 34.90 24.81 36.50
C THR A 52 35.23 24.38 37.93
N HIS A 53 35.05 23.10 38.25
CA HIS A 53 35.38 22.47 39.53
C HIS A 53 35.44 20.94 39.43
N ALA A 54 35.93 20.26 40.48
CA ALA A 54 36.25 18.83 40.44
C ALA A 54 35.08 17.87 40.73
N HIS A 55 33.82 18.34 40.79
CA HIS A 55 32.70 17.41 40.99
C HIS A 55 32.54 16.47 39.79
N LEU A 56 32.13 15.24 40.08
CA LEU A 56 32.19 14.14 39.13
C LEU A 56 31.31 14.37 37.89
N ASP A 57 30.16 15.01 38.04
CA ASP A 57 29.26 15.39 36.95
C ASP A 57 29.86 16.42 35.98
N HIS A 58 30.93 17.13 36.36
CA HIS A 58 31.67 18.04 35.48
C HIS A 58 32.94 17.42 34.89
N VAL A 59 33.40 16.27 35.39
CA VAL A 59 34.69 15.66 34.98
C VAL A 59 34.60 14.17 34.63
N SER A 60 33.41 13.56 34.66
CA SER A 60 33.26 12.10 34.62
C SER A 60 33.80 11.46 33.35
N ASP A 61 33.79 12.17 32.22
CA ASP A 61 34.21 11.58 30.94
C ASP A 61 35.72 11.69 30.72
N ILE A 62 36.44 12.56 31.46
CA ILE A 62 37.89 12.75 31.27
C ILE A 62 38.66 11.41 31.39
N PRO A 63 38.44 10.58 32.43
CA PRO A 63 39.17 9.32 32.58
C PRO A 63 38.92 8.35 31.42
N PHE A 64 37.65 8.21 31.01
CA PHE A 64 37.25 7.33 29.92
C PHE A 64 37.71 7.84 28.56
N MET A 65 37.77 9.17 28.35
CA MET A 65 38.32 9.74 27.13
C MET A 65 39.80 9.45 26.97
N LEU A 66 40.56 9.51 28.07
CA LEU A 66 41.99 9.19 28.06
C LEU A 66 42.23 7.72 27.71
N ASP A 67 41.43 6.81 28.27
CA ASP A 67 41.56 5.36 28.05
C ASP A 67 41.05 4.94 26.66
N ASN A 68 39.79 5.25 26.31
CA ASN A 68 39.15 4.83 25.06
C ASN A 68 39.89 5.32 23.81
N TYR A 69 40.51 6.49 23.89
CA TYR A 69 41.19 7.10 22.74
C TYR A 69 42.71 7.13 22.88
N PHE A 70 43.29 6.46 23.89
CA PHE A 70 44.73 6.46 24.14
C PHE A 70 45.57 6.19 22.89
N THR A 71 45.20 5.17 22.12
CA THR A 71 45.92 4.74 20.91
C THR A 71 45.77 5.70 19.72
N LYS A 72 44.71 6.51 19.71
CA LYS A 72 44.41 7.50 18.66
C LYS A 72 44.98 8.89 18.99
N ARG A 73 45.46 9.13 20.21
CA ARG A 73 45.89 10.46 20.68
C ARG A 73 47.31 10.79 20.24
N GLU A 74 47.45 11.89 19.49
CA GLU A 74 48.75 12.44 19.06
C GLU A 74 49.19 13.69 19.84
N ILE A 75 48.25 14.38 20.48
CA ILE A 75 48.46 15.62 21.24
C ILE A 75 48.00 15.36 22.68
N PRO A 76 48.73 15.77 23.73
CA PRO A 76 48.28 15.60 25.11
C PRO A 76 46.93 16.26 25.40
N LEU A 77 46.16 15.66 26.31
CA LEU A 77 44.97 16.32 26.88
C LEU A 77 45.46 17.28 27.96
N THR A 78 45.12 18.57 27.86
CA THR A 78 45.45 19.58 28.86
C THR A 78 44.20 19.97 29.64
N ILE A 79 44.22 19.76 30.95
CA ILE A 79 43.19 20.21 31.88
C ILE A 79 43.62 21.54 32.48
N TYR A 80 42.76 22.54 32.32
CA TYR A 80 42.89 23.86 32.91
C TYR A 80 41.90 24.01 34.06
N GLY A 81 42.35 24.52 35.19
CA GLY A 81 41.52 24.72 36.38
C GLY A 81 42.30 25.44 37.48
N SER A 82 41.63 25.77 38.57
CA SER A 82 42.31 26.27 39.77
C SER A 82 43.32 25.27 40.32
N LEU A 83 44.23 25.75 41.17
CA LEU A 83 45.20 24.89 41.84
C LEU A 83 44.49 23.80 42.66
N GLU A 84 43.43 24.17 43.38
CA GLU A 84 42.63 23.28 44.21
C GLU A 84 41.92 22.21 43.36
N THR A 85 41.25 22.61 42.27
CA THR A 85 40.59 21.67 41.35
C THR A 85 41.58 20.67 40.76
N ILE A 86 42.76 21.13 40.33
CA ILE A 86 43.80 20.25 39.78
C ILE A 86 44.32 19.28 40.85
N GLN A 87 44.52 19.75 42.08
CA GLN A 87 44.94 18.90 43.20
C GLN A 87 43.90 17.83 43.49
N PHE A 88 42.62 18.18 43.57
CA PHE A 88 41.54 17.20 43.77
C PHE A 88 41.50 16.14 42.66
N LEU A 89 41.66 16.53 41.40
CA LEU A 89 41.72 15.58 40.28
C LEU A 89 42.91 14.62 40.41
N LYS A 90 44.09 15.12 40.78
CA LYS A 90 45.29 14.29 40.97
C LYS A 90 45.17 13.35 42.16
N GLU A 91 44.66 13.85 43.28
CA GLU A 91 44.60 13.07 44.53
C GLU A 91 43.47 12.05 44.53
N HIS A 92 42.35 12.35 43.88
CA HIS A 92 41.12 11.56 44.01
C HIS A 92 40.69 10.83 42.73
N ILE A 93 41.13 11.24 41.53
CA ILE A 93 40.80 10.56 40.27
C ILE A 93 42.04 9.90 39.68
N PHE A 94 43.06 10.69 39.32
CA PHE A 94 44.28 10.24 38.64
C PHE A 94 45.36 9.82 39.64
N ASN A 95 45.07 8.82 40.46
CA ASN A 95 45.88 8.42 41.61
C ASN A 95 46.34 6.95 41.59
N ASN A 96 46.17 6.25 40.46
CA ASN A 96 46.40 4.80 40.28
C ASN A 96 45.53 3.89 41.16
N LYS A 97 44.55 4.43 41.90
CA LYS A 97 43.60 3.68 42.73
C LYS A 97 42.19 3.72 42.14
N ILE A 98 41.71 4.91 41.79
CA ILE A 98 40.42 5.12 41.12
C ILE A 98 40.59 4.98 39.62
N TRP A 99 41.58 5.69 39.05
CA TRP A 99 41.93 5.62 37.64
C TRP A 99 43.46 5.67 37.46
N PRO A 100 44.01 5.09 36.38
CA PRO A 100 45.42 5.24 36.03
C PRO A 100 45.83 6.72 35.97
N ASP A 101 47.00 7.05 36.51
CA ASP A 101 47.54 8.40 36.46
C ASP A 101 48.17 8.67 35.08
N PHE A 102 47.33 9.08 34.13
CA PHE A 102 47.75 9.46 32.79
C PHE A 102 48.70 10.67 32.75
N SER A 103 48.87 11.39 33.87
CA SER A 103 49.88 12.46 33.93
C SER A 103 51.30 11.91 34.06
N ASN A 104 51.45 10.61 34.31
CA ASN A 104 52.72 9.88 34.33
C ASN A 104 52.86 8.87 33.16
N ILE A 105 51.86 8.77 32.27
CA ILE A 105 51.87 7.87 31.11
C ILE A 105 52.18 8.67 29.86
N LYS A 106 53.21 8.28 29.11
CA LYS A 106 53.59 8.94 27.85
C LYS A 106 52.70 8.54 26.67
N LEU A 107 52.54 9.44 25.72
CA LEU A 107 51.95 9.14 24.42
C LEU A 107 52.81 8.10 23.66
N LEU A 108 52.17 7.23 22.87
CA LEU A 108 52.85 6.10 22.22
C LEU A 108 54.06 6.49 21.35
N ASN A 109 54.00 7.65 20.69
CA ASN A 109 55.00 8.09 19.71
C ASN A 109 55.68 9.41 20.09
N LYS A 110 55.54 9.90 21.33
CA LYS A 110 56.10 11.19 21.77
C LYS A 110 56.62 11.12 23.20
N ASP A 111 57.63 11.93 23.51
CA ASP A 111 58.18 12.09 24.86
C ASP A 111 57.38 13.10 25.71
N GLU A 112 56.06 13.05 25.61
CA GLU A 112 55.12 13.91 26.33
C GLU A 112 54.11 13.05 27.09
N ASN A 113 53.73 13.47 28.30
CA ASN A 113 52.71 12.78 29.07
C ASN A 113 51.33 12.98 28.43
N THR A 114 50.47 11.96 28.54
CA THR A 114 49.15 11.89 27.90
C THR A 114 48.20 12.94 28.47
N LEU A 115 48.35 13.24 29.76
CA LEU A 115 47.58 14.24 30.49
C LEU A 115 48.49 15.32 31.07
N LEU A 116 48.16 16.58 30.82
CA LEU A 116 48.83 17.76 31.37
C LEU A 116 47.84 18.55 32.22
N PHE A 117 48.31 19.08 33.34
CA PHE A 117 47.53 19.98 34.19
C PHE A 117 48.13 21.38 34.14
N LYS A 118 47.30 22.39 33.89
CA LYS A 118 47.71 23.79 33.86
C LYS A 118 46.84 24.61 34.80
N GLU A 119 47.48 25.11 35.85
CA GLU A 119 46.86 26.03 36.80
C GLU A 119 46.38 27.31 36.10
N LEU A 120 45.19 27.75 36.45
CA LEU A 120 44.63 29.06 36.14
C LEU A 120 44.43 29.85 37.43
N LYS A 121 44.90 31.08 37.43
CA LYS A 121 44.64 32.03 38.53
C LYS A 121 43.37 32.82 38.26
N GLU A 122 42.78 33.33 39.33
CA GLU A 122 41.64 34.23 39.21
C GLU A 122 42.01 35.42 38.30
N ASN A 123 41.12 35.78 37.37
CA ASN A 123 41.32 36.80 36.35
C ASN A 123 42.41 36.52 35.30
N GLU A 124 43.06 35.36 35.32
CA GLU A 124 43.99 34.95 34.27
C GLU A 124 43.23 34.67 32.95
N GLU A 125 43.79 35.15 31.84
CA GLU A 125 43.25 34.97 30.49
C GLU A 125 44.17 34.06 29.69
N ILE A 126 43.61 32.97 29.16
CA ILE A 126 44.27 32.09 28.20
C ILE A 126 43.75 32.38 26.80
N ILE A 127 44.68 32.55 25.86
CA ILE A 127 44.38 32.67 24.44
C ILE A 127 44.56 31.27 23.83
N HIS A 128 43.46 30.70 23.31
CA HIS A 128 43.48 29.43 22.59
C HIS A 128 42.85 29.60 21.20
N GLY A 129 43.69 29.56 20.16
CA GLY A 129 43.27 29.83 18.79
C GLY A 129 42.66 31.23 18.63
N LYS A 130 41.34 31.29 18.34
CA LYS A 130 40.57 32.54 18.18
C LYS A 130 39.78 32.94 19.43
N PHE A 131 39.88 32.16 20.50
CA PHE A 131 39.13 32.35 21.74
C PHE A 131 40.03 32.89 22.84
N LYS A 132 39.48 33.78 23.65
CA LYS A 132 40.07 34.21 24.91
C LYS A 132 39.17 33.71 26.03
N ILE A 133 39.76 32.96 26.96
CA ILE A 133 39.03 32.31 28.06
C ILE A 133 39.63 32.86 29.35
N LYS A 134 38.83 33.60 30.10
CA LYS A 134 39.24 34.23 31.35
C LYS A 134 38.51 33.59 32.53
N ALA A 135 39.27 33.12 33.52
CA ALA A 135 38.72 32.52 34.73
C ALA A 135 38.17 33.61 35.68
N ILE A 136 36.96 33.38 36.19
CA ILE A 136 36.30 34.23 37.20
C ILE A 136 35.91 33.38 38.39
N LYS A 137 36.10 33.88 39.62
CA LYS A 137 35.81 33.13 40.83
C LYS A 137 34.31 33.01 41.10
N THR A 138 33.85 31.82 41.48
CA THR A 138 32.44 31.53 41.82
C THR A 138 32.32 30.95 43.23
N GLU A 139 31.10 30.89 43.75
CA GLU A 139 30.82 30.44 45.12
C GLU A 139 30.18 29.05 45.09
N HIS A 140 31.00 28.00 45.09
CA HIS A 140 30.52 26.60 45.12
C HIS A 140 31.42 25.69 45.97
N THR A 141 32.54 25.24 45.43
CA THR A 141 33.62 24.54 46.17
C THR A 141 34.90 25.35 46.14
N ASP A 142 35.88 24.98 46.96
CA ASP A 142 37.19 25.65 46.94
C ASP A 142 37.82 25.52 45.56
N GLY A 143 38.22 26.66 44.99
CA GLY A 143 38.76 26.73 43.64
C GLY A 143 37.73 26.68 42.50
N SER A 144 36.43 26.86 42.77
CA SER A 144 35.42 26.93 41.70
C SER A 144 35.57 28.17 40.83
N PHE A 145 35.50 27.97 39.52
CA PHE A 145 35.54 29.02 38.51
C PHE A 145 34.33 28.98 37.58
N GLY A 146 33.96 30.17 37.10
CA GLY A 146 33.27 30.37 35.84
C GLY A 146 34.25 30.88 34.78
N TYR A 147 33.79 30.97 33.54
CA TYR A 147 34.62 31.41 32.42
C TYR A 147 33.93 32.49 31.59
N ILE A 148 34.63 33.60 31.38
CA ILE A 148 34.31 34.57 30.33
C ILE A 148 34.98 34.08 29.05
N VAL A 149 34.18 33.80 28.02
CA VAL A 149 34.68 33.40 26.71
C VAL A 149 34.44 34.52 25.71
N SER A 150 35.52 35.06 25.16
CA SER A 150 35.48 36.12 24.14
C SER A 150 36.00 35.61 22.81
N LYS A 151 35.28 35.94 21.74
CA LYS A 151 35.68 35.65 20.37
C LYS A 151 35.32 36.83 19.48
N ASN A 152 36.29 37.35 18.74
CA ASN A 152 36.15 38.58 17.95
C ASN A 152 35.63 39.74 18.83
N SER A 153 34.47 40.31 18.50
CA SER A 153 33.81 41.41 19.23
C SER A 153 32.73 40.96 20.21
N SER A 154 32.45 39.66 20.34
CA SER A 154 31.38 39.10 21.18
C SER A 154 31.94 38.31 22.36
N SER A 155 31.30 38.44 23.51
CA SER A 155 31.65 37.69 24.74
C SER A 155 30.42 37.01 25.33
N TYR A 156 30.63 35.87 25.99
CA TYR A 156 29.61 35.20 26.80
C TYR A 156 30.23 34.64 28.08
N ILE A 157 29.41 34.39 29.09
CA ILE A 157 29.85 33.84 30.39
C ILE A 157 29.22 32.48 30.60
N ILE A 158 30.02 31.49 31.01
CA ILE A 158 29.55 30.23 31.59
C ILE A 158 29.87 30.27 33.08
N SER A 159 28.84 30.24 33.92
CA SER A 159 28.99 30.51 35.35
C SER A 159 29.73 29.40 36.11
N GLY A 160 29.70 28.15 35.64
CA GLY A 160 29.84 27.00 36.54
C GLY A 160 28.72 26.95 37.59
N ASP A 161 28.79 25.97 38.48
CA ASP A 161 27.90 25.90 39.64
C ASP A 161 28.22 27.04 40.60
N THR A 162 27.19 27.69 41.16
CA THR A 162 27.39 28.85 42.02
C THR A 162 26.16 29.16 42.87
N ASP A 163 26.37 29.65 44.09
CA ASP A 163 25.38 30.41 44.82
C ASP A 163 25.42 31.90 44.42
N PHE A 164 24.48 32.68 44.96
CA PHE A 164 24.44 34.12 44.83
C PHE A 164 25.75 34.76 45.32
N ASN A 165 26.46 35.44 44.42
CA ASN A 165 27.67 36.18 44.78
C ASN A 165 27.81 37.50 44.00
N ASP A 166 28.29 38.55 44.66
CA ASP A 166 28.45 39.88 44.05
C ASP A 166 29.65 39.97 43.07
N ASN A 167 30.62 39.04 43.16
CA ASN A 167 31.77 38.98 42.25
C ASN A 167 31.36 38.59 40.82
N LEU A 168 30.50 37.58 40.65
CA LEU A 168 29.94 37.17 39.37
C LEU A 168 29.14 38.32 38.74
N ILE A 169 28.37 39.05 39.56
CA ILE A 169 27.61 40.23 39.11
C ILE A 169 28.54 41.35 38.63
N SER A 170 29.62 41.61 39.37
CA SER A 170 30.67 42.55 38.97
C SER A 170 31.28 42.16 37.62
N HIS A 171 31.60 40.88 37.41
CA HIS A 171 32.10 40.39 36.13
C HIS A 171 31.09 40.52 34.99
N ILE A 172 29.82 40.20 35.23
CA ILE A 172 28.75 40.35 34.24
C ILE A 172 28.63 41.81 33.77
N ASN A 173 28.59 42.76 34.71
CA ASN A 173 28.40 44.18 34.39
C ASN A 173 29.66 44.81 33.76
N ASN A 174 30.86 44.36 34.13
CA ASN A 174 32.12 44.92 33.64
C ASN A 174 32.63 44.28 32.33
N THR A 175 32.02 43.19 31.86
CA THR A 175 32.45 42.51 30.62
C THR A 175 31.95 43.25 29.37
N LYS A 176 32.90 43.73 28.56
CA LYS A 176 32.59 44.43 27.30
C LYS A 176 31.94 43.48 26.28
N ASN A 177 30.91 43.98 25.59
CA ASN A 177 30.17 43.28 24.54
C ASN A 177 29.63 41.89 24.96
N LEU A 178 29.22 41.75 26.22
CA LEU A 178 28.57 40.54 26.71
C LEU A 178 27.21 40.35 26.02
N LYS A 179 27.07 39.25 25.27
CA LYS A 179 25.87 38.90 24.49
C LYS A 179 25.00 37.86 25.17
N ALA A 180 25.61 36.90 25.86
CA ALA A 180 24.91 35.79 26.50
C ALA A 180 25.49 35.45 27.88
N LEU A 181 24.61 34.98 28.76
CA LEU A 181 24.93 34.45 30.08
C LEU A 181 24.36 33.03 30.18
N PHE A 182 25.25 32.06 30.33
CA PHE A 182 24.96 30.68 30.67
C PHE A 182 25.08 30.55 32.18
N ILE A 183 23.96 30.37 32.87
CA ILE A 183 23.92 30.33 34.33
C ILE A 183 23.13 29.12 34.82
N GLU A 184 23.57 28.53 35.92
CA GLU A 184 22.89 27.39 36.52
C GLU A 184 21.57 27.79 37.19
N CYS A 185 20.62 26.85 37.24
CA CYS A 185 19.42 26.96 38.08
C CYS A 185 18.98 25.55 38.47
N SER A 186 19.55 25.04 39.57
CA SER A 186 19.52 23.62 39.87
C SER A 186 18.25 23.14 40.58
N PHE A 187 17.64 23.97 41.45
CA PHE A 187 16.55 23.53 42.35
C PHE A 187 15.30 24.43 42.26
N PRO A 188 14.09 23.87 42.45
CA PRO A 188 12.87 24.67 42.61
C PRO A 188 12.90 25.49 43.91
N ASN A 189 12.07 26.54 43.99
CA ASN A 189 12.02 27.44 45.15
C ASN A 189 11.62 26.70 46.45
N SER A 190 10.84 25.61 46.34
CA SER A 190 10.47 24.77 47.48
C SER A 190 11.67 24.11 48.18
N LEU A 191 12.82 24.01 47.49
CA LEU A 191 14.06 23.38 47.97
C LEU A 191 15.18 24.41 48.22
N GLU A 192 14.86 25.68 48.44
CA GLU A 192 15.84 26.76 48.66
C GLU A 192 16.87 26.46 49.76
N ASN A 193 16.44 25.80 50.85
CA ASN A 193 17.36 25.37 51.91
C ASN A 193 18.42 24.37 51.41
N ILE A 194 18.02 23.43 50.56
CA ILE A 194 18.94 22.45 49.98
C ILE A 194 19.88 23.17 49.02
N ALA A 195 19.33 23.99 48.12
CA ALA A 195 20.09 24.77 47.15
C ALA A 195 21.20 25.58 47.84
N LYS A 196 20.89 26.29 48.92
CA LYS A 196 21.84 27.08 49.70
C LYS A 196 22.94 26.24 50.36
N VAL A 197 22.60 25.09 50.96
CA VAL A 197 23.59 24.19 51.57
C VAL A 197 24.52 23.59 50.51
N SER A 198 23.99 23.25 49.34
CA SER A 198 24.77 22.75 48.21
C SER A 198 25.36 23.84 47.32
N LYS A 199 25.20 25.12 47.69
CA LYS A 199 25.63 26.31 46.94
C LYS A 199 25.21 26.32 45.45
N HIS A 200 23.90 26.28 45.23
CA HIS A 200 23.26 26.34 43.92
C HIS A 200 22.12 27.36 43.87
N LEU A 201 21.70 27.76 42.66
CA LEU A 201 20.61 28.70 42.46
C LEU A 201 19.22 28.05 42.44
N THR A 202 18.23 28.83 42.86
CA THR A 202 16.79 28.62 42.65
C THR A 202 16.23 29.74 41.77
N PRO A 203 15.01 29.61 41.22
CA PRO A 203 14.37 30.72 40.49
C PRO A 203 14.32 32.04 41.29
N ASN A 204 14.15 31.99 42.61
CA ASN A 204 14.17 33.16 43.50
C ASN A 204 15.55 33.81 43.60
N SER A 205 16.60 33.03 43.86
CA SER A 205 17.96 33.58 43.95
C SER A 205 18.48 34.02 42.58
N LEU A 206 18.15 33.30 41.51
CA LEU A 206 18.38 33.71 40.13
C LEU A 206 17.72 35.05 39.83
N LYS A 207 16.45 35.26 40.22
CA LYS A 207 15.76 36.55 40.07
C LYS A 207 16.51 37.69 40.77
N MET A 208 17.14 37.43 41.93
CA MET A 208 17.97 38.42 42.63
C MET A 208 19.26 38.73 41.86
N VAL A 209 19.93 37.72 41.29
CA VAL A 209 21.09 37.92 40.41
C VAL A 209 20.70 38.79 39.21
N LEU A 210 19.64 38.42 38.49
CA LEU A 210 19.19 39.11 37.27
C LEU A 210 18.71 40.55 37.52
N LYS A 211 18.21 40.87 38.73
CA LYS A 211 17.87 42.25 39.11
C LYS A 211 19.10 43.17 39.10
N LYS A 212 20.25 42.68 39.58
CA LYS A 212 21.49 43.45 39.70
C LYS A 212 22.30 43.55 38.40
N ILE A 213 21.92 42.82 37.34
CA ILE A 213 22.54 42.93 36.00
C ILE A 213 22.06 44.22 35.32
N GLU A 214 22.99 45.06 34.85
CA GLU A 214 22.67 46.34 34.21
C GLU A 214 22.14 46.16 32.78
N ASN A 215 22.75 45.26 32.00
CA ASN A 215 22.34 44.99 30.61
C ASN A 215 21.06 44.12 30.56
N LYS A 216 19.90 44.75 30.35
CA LYS A 216 18.61 44.06 30.24
C LYS A 216 18.35 43.36 28.89
N ASN A 217 19.24 43.52 27.91
CA ASN A 217 19.18 42.86 26.61
C ASN A 217 20.07 41.60 26.52
N LEU A 218 20.61 41.15 27.65
CA LEU A 218 21.43 39.95 27.73
C LEU A 218 20.58 38.69 27.46
N ALA A 219 21.04 37.80 26.57
CA ALA A 219 20.39 36.50 26.40
C ALA A 219 20.78 35.55 27.54
N ILE A 220 19.77 34.96 28.19
CA ILE A 220 19.97 34.11 29.36
C ILE A 220 19.69 32.66 28.97
N PHE A 221 20.67 31.80 29.18
CA PHE A 221 20.59 30.36 28.95
C PHE A 221 20.75 29.65 30.30
N LEU A 222 19.77 28.82 30.65
CA LEU A 222 19.81 28.06 31.90
C LEU A 222 20.27 26.63 31.67
N TYR A 223 21.15 26.13 32.53
CA TYR A 223 21.62 24.75 32.53
C TYR A 223 21.73 24.22 33.97
N HIS A 224 22.24 23.00 34.11
CA HIS A 224 22.45 22.31 35.37
C HIS A 224 21.15 22.05 36.16
N LEU A 225 20.02 21.88 35.46
CA LEU A 225 18.76 21.59 36.14
C LEU A 225 18.82 20.19 36.76
N LYS A 226 18.50 20.08 38.05
CA LYS A 226 18.28 18.77 38.67
C LYS A 226 16.88 18.29 38.32
N LEU A 227 16.82 17.09 37.77
CA LEU A 227 15.61 16.52 37.16
C LEU A 227 14.55 16.08 38.18
N VAL A 228 14.87 16.11 39.48
CA VAL A 228 13.89 15.87 40.55
C VAL A 228 12.95 17.08 40.62
N GLN A 229 11.66 16.87 40.30
CA GLN A 229 10.63 17.93 40.18
C GLN A 229 10.88 18.94 39.05
N GLN A 230 11.47 18.49 37.93
CA GLN A 230 11.78 19.34 36.77
C GLN A 230 10.58 20.15 36.26
N ASP A 231 9.37 19.60 36.25
CA ASP A 231 8.17 20.31 35.79
C ASP A 231 7.83 21.53 36.66
N VAL A 232 8.06 21.42 37.97
CA VAL A 232 7.86 22.53 38.91
C VAL A 232 8.90 23.61 38.65
N LEU A 233 10.18 23.21 38.57
CA LEU A 233 11.29 24.11 38.31
C LEU A 233 11.13 24.84 36.97
N LYS A 234 10.79 24.14 35.90
CA LYS A 234 10.54 24.73 34.57
C LYS A 234 9.42 25.77 34.63
N LYS A 235 8.28 25.45 35.26
CA LYS A 235 7.18 26.41 35.45
C LYS A 235 7.60 27.65 36.25
N GLU A 236 8.37 27.47 37.32
CA GLU A 236 8.86 28.59 38.13
C GLU A 236 9.82 29.49 37.34
N ILE A 237 10.69 28.90 36.52
CA ILE A 237 11.58 29.62 35.61
C ILE A 237 10.80 30.40 34.55
N GLU A 238 9.81 29.75 33.91
CA GLU A 238 8.95 30.38 32.90
C GLU A 238 8.21 31.60 33.47
N ASN A 239 7.72 31.49 34.71
CA ASN A 239 7.07 32.58 35.43
C ASN A 239 8.00 33.78 35.71
N LEU A 240 9.32 33.63 35.63
CA LEU A 240 10.25 34.76 35.76
C LEU A 240 10.24 35.68 34.52
N GLY A 241 9.82 35.17 33.35
CA GLY A 241 9.79 35.95 32.10
C GLY A 241 11.18 36.46 31.66
N ILE A 242 12.22 35.68 31.95
CA ILE A 242 13.63 36.09 31.80
C ILE A 242 14.20 35.80 30.40
N PHE A 243 13.55 34.93 29.62
CA PHE A 243 14.03 34.54 28.30
C PHE A 243 13.75 35.63 27.27
N LYS A 244 14.83 36.30 26.85
CA LYS A 244 14.85 37.33 25.80
C LYS A 244 16.01 37.04 24.85
N ASN A 245 15.92 37.55 23.63
CA ASN A 245 17.01 37.52 22.64
C ASN A 245 17.58 36.12 22.37
N GLY A 246 16.71 35.10 22.29
CA GLY A 246 17.09 33.71 22.01
C GLY A 246 17.42 32.86 23.24
N GLY A 247 17.35 33.42 24.45
CA GLY A 247 17.52 32.67 25.70
C GLY A 247 16.50 31.54 25.88
N LYS A 248 16.91 30.43 26.50
CA LYS A 248 16.07 29.27 26.83
C LYS A 248 16.67 28.45 27.98
N ILE A 249 15.93 27.47 28.47
CA ILE A 249 16.49 26.34 29.23
C ILE A 249 17.19 25.43 28.23
N LEU A 250 18.48 25.17 28.42
CA LEU A 250 19.30 24.37 27.52
C LEU A 250 18.92 22.89 27.56
N GLU A 251 19.08 22.25 26.42
CA GLU A 251 18.96 20.81 26.25
C GLU A 251 20.21 20.24 25.58
N ASP A 252 20.47 18.96 25.81
CA ASP A 252 21.62 18.28 25.22
C ASP A 252 21.51 18.25 23.70
N GLY A 253 22.59 18.65 23.02
CA GLY A 253 22.64 18.76 21.57
C GLY A 253 22.24 20.14 21.02
N ASP A 254 21.79 21.08 21.86
CA ASP A 254 21.56 22.45 21.42
C ASP A 254 22.83 23.06 20.79
N ILE A 255 22.67 23.74 19.66
CA ILE A 255 23.73 24.50 18.99
C ILE A 255 23.37 25.98 18.99
N ILE A 256 24.24 26.81 19.58
CA ILE A 256 23.99 28.24 19.76
C ILE A 256 25.01 29.04 18.95
N HIS A 257 24.53 29.74 17.93
CA HIS A 257 25.37 30.59 17.10
C HIS A 257 25.67 31.91 17.83
N ILE A 258 26.91 32.12 18.27
CA ILE A 258 27.26 33.26 19.13
C ILE A 258 27.10 34.62 18.42
N ASP A 259 27.15 34.64 17.09
CA ASP A 259 27.03 35.87 16.28
C ASP A 259 25.60 36.44 16.27
N ASN A 260 24.57 35.59 16.31
CA ASN A 260 23.16 35.98 16.20
C ASN A 260 22.24 35.38 17.29
N LEU A 261 22.80 34.57 18.19
CA LEU A 261 22.13 33.87 19.28
C LEU A 261 20.98 32.94 18.85
N LYS A 262 20.98 32.51 17.58
CA LYS A 262 20.02 31.51 17.10
C LYS A 262 20.37 30.13 17.66
N VAL A 263 19.37 29.45 18.21
CA VAL A 263 19.47 28.07 18.71
C VAL A 263 18.96 27.09 17.65
N GLN A 264 19.67 25.99 17.45
CA GLN A 264 19.20 24.79 16.75
C GLN A 264 19.07 23.65 17.77
N SER A 265 17.89 23.05 17.89
CA SER A 265 17.57 22.03 18.90
C SER A 265 17.27 20.67 18.25
N LYS A 266 17.52 19.57 18.99
CA LYS A 266 17.34 18.18 18.53
C LYS A 266 15.87 17.77 18.27
N ILE A 267 14.90 18.57 18.71
CA ILE A 267 13.45 18.33 18.58
C ILE A 267 13.03 18.20 17.10
N GLU A 268 13.70 18.89 16.18
CA GLU A 268 13.38 18.83 14.74
C GLU A 268 13.56 17.42 14.13
N ASP A 269 14.42 16.57 14.71
CA ASP A 269 14.67 15.21 14.20
C ASP A 269 13.61 14.18 14.66
N ILE A 270 12.95 14.41 15.82
CA ILE A 270 11.91 13.52 16.34
C ILE A 270 10.59 13.73 15.59
N GLU A 271 10.19 14.98 15.35
CA GLU A 271 8.98 15.29 14.57
C GLU A 271 9.07 14.75 13.13
N LEU A 272 10.28 14.76 12.55
CA LEU A 272 10.52 14.23 11.22
C LEU A 272 10.36 12.70 11.18
N PHE A 273 10.86 12.00 12.21
CA PHE A 273 10.73 10.55 12.33
C PHE A 273 9.25 10.12 12.46
N ASP A 274 8.48 10.78 13.32
CA ASP A 274 7.06 10.50 13.50
C ASP A 274 6.29 10.72 12.19
N ARG A 275 6.61 11.81 11.48
CA ARG A 275 6.00 12.10 10.19
C ARG A 275 6.33 11.04 9.13
N VAL A 276 7.58 10.56 9.08
CA VAL A 276 7.98 9.46 8.19
C VAL A 276 7.25 8.15 8.53
N MET A 277 7.04 7.87 9.82
CA MET A 277 6.29 6.68 10.24
C MET A 277 4.82 6.75 9.82
N ASP A 278 4.17 7.90 10.03
CA ASP A 278 2.78 8.13 9.59
C ASP A 278 2.64 7.99 8.07
N ILE A 279 3.62 8.49 7.31
CA ILE A 279 3.69 8.33 5.86
C ILE A 279 3.72 6.85 5.47
N ASN A 280 4.60 6.07 6.10
CA ASN A 280 4.75 4.64 5.79
C ASN A 280 3.47 3.85 6.11
N LEU A 281 2.80 4.14 7.22
CA LEU A 281 1.52 3.50 7.56
C LEU A 281 0.46 3.77 6.49
N LYS A 282 0.31 5.03 6.07
CA LYS A 282 -0.64 5.42 5.01
C LYS A 282 -0.34 4.73 3.67
N LEU A 283 0.93 4.72 3.25
CA LEU A 283 1.36 4.06 2.01
C LEU A 283 1.05 2.55 2.01
N SER A 284 1.15 1.89 3.17
CA SER A 284 0.91 0.46 3.28
C SER A 284 -0.55 0.03 3.28
N SER A 285 -1.47 0.93 3.67
CA SER A 285 -2.90 0.63 3.80
C SER A 285 -3.74 1.02 2.59
N GLU A 286 -3.17 1.80 1.66
CA GLU A 286 -3.90 2.33 0.52
C GLU A 286 -3.97 1.32 -0.63
N ASN A 287 -5.18 1.12 -1.16
CA ASN A 287 -5.44 0.16 -2.24
C ASN A 287 -5.85 0.85 -3.55
N ASP A 288 -6.22 2.13 -3.52
CA ASP A 288 -6.54 2.90 -4.71
C ASP A 288 -5.25 3.47 -5.33
N LYS A 289 -4.88 2.95 -6.51
CA LYS A 289 -3.64 3.35 -7.20
C LYS A 289 -3.55 4.85 -7.49
N GLU A 290 -4.66 5.48 -7.89
CA GLU A 290 -4.66 6.91 -8.24
C GLU A 290 -4.45 7.76 -7.00
N TYR A 291 -5.12 7.39 -5.90
CA TYR A 291 -4.90 8.05 -4.62
C TYR A 291 -3.50 7.79 -4.06
N LEU A 292 -2.96 6.59 -4.24
CA LEU A 292 -1.61 6.25 -3.84
C LEU A 292 -0.56 7.08 -4.58
N TYR A 293 -0.73 7.30 -5.90
CA TYR A 293 0.13 8.20 -6.68
C TYR A 293 0.13 9.62 -6.11
N GLU A 294 -1.06 10.16 -5.84
CA GLU A 294 -1.24 11.50 -5.30
C GLU A 294 -0.59 11.63 -3.93
N MET A 295 -0.87 10.67 -3.05
CA MET A 295 -0.36 10.62 -1.69
C MET A 295 1.16 10.52 -1.65
N ILE A 296 1.78 9.66 -2.46
CA ILE A 296 3.24 9.54 -2.56
C ILE A 296 3.87 10.91 -2.86
N LEU A 297 3.35 11.60 -3.89
CA LEU A 297 3.92 12.86 -4.33
C LEU A 297 3.71 13.97 -3.29
N THR A 298 2.50 14.08 -2.72
CA THR A 298 2.17 15.06 -1.68
C THR A 298 3.10 14.90 -0.48
N LEU A 299 3.23 13.69 0.04
CA LEU A 299 3.99 13.41 1.26
C LEU A 299 5.49 13.69 1.07
N ILE A 300 6.05 13.26 -0.06
CA ILE A 300 7.45 13.51 -0.41
C ILE A 300 7.72 15.02 -0.56
N ARG A 301 6.84 15.73 -1.28
CA ARG A 301 6.97 17.18 -1.49
C ARG A 301 6.90 17.96 -0.17
N GLU A 302 5.94 17.63 0.70
CA GLU A 302 5.80 18.27 2.00
C GLU A 302 7.02 18.05 2.90
N LEU A 303 7.55 16.82 2.90
CA LEU A 303 8.69 16.45 3.73
C LEU A 303 9.96 17.20 3.33
N THR A 304 10.21 17.34 2.03
CA THR A 304 11.35 18.12 1.49
C THR A 304 11.08 19.62 1.45
N LYS A 305 9.84 20.03 1.78
CA LYS A 305 9.35 21.41 1.64
C LYS A 305 9.52 21.92 0.21
N SER A 306 9.35 21.04 -0.77
CA SER A 306 9.43 21.38 -2.19
C SER A 306 8.18 22.12 -2.65
N ASP A 307 8.32 23.08 -3.54
CA ASP A 307 7.18 23.84 -4.06
C ASP A 307 6.40 23.07 -5.13
N ALA A 308 7.11 22.25 -5.92
CA ALA A 308 6.49 21.42 -6.95
C ALA A 308 7.07 20.01 -7.00
N GLY A 309 6.28 19.09 -7.53
CA GLY A 309 6.65 17.71 -7.73
C GLY A 309 5.91 17.08 -8.92
N THR A 310 6.53 16.08 -9.52
CA THR A 310 5.91 15.22 -10.53
C THR A 310 6.27 13.76 -10.25
N LEU A 311 5.27 12.88 -10.35
CA LEU A 311 5.44 11.43 -10.34
C LEU A 311 5.22 10.89 -11.75
N TYR A 312 6.22 10.15 -12.22
CA TYR A 312 6.23 9.43 -13.49
C TYR A 312 6.20 7.92 -13.25
N LEU A 313 5.51 7.18 -14.11
CA LEU A 313 5.66 5.72 -14.21
C LEU A 313 6.16 5.31 -15.58
N ILE A 314 6.96 4.25 -15.64
CA ILE A 314 7.36 3.65 -16.92
C ILE A 314 6.13 2.96 -17.54
N SER A 315 5.95 3.16 -18.84
CA SER A 315 4.91 2.51 -19.62
C SER A 315 5.09 0.99 -19.70
N GLU A 316 4.00 0.25 -19.92
CA GLU A 316 4.06 -1.23 -20.04
C GLU A 316 5.00 -1.70 -21.16
N ASP A 317 5.09 -0.95 -22.26
CA ASP A 317 6.00 -1.23 -23.38
C ASP A 317 7.45 -0.79 -23.14
N LYS A 318 7.73 -0.18 -21.97
CA LYS A 318 9.04 0.34 -21.55
C LYS A 318 9.65 1.37 -22.51
N LYS A 319 8.83 2.13 -23.24
CA LYS A 319 9.30 3.16 -24.18
C LYS A 319 9.19 4.58 -23.68
N HIS A 320 8.36 4.85 -22.69
CA HIS A 320 8.13 6.22 -22.21
C HIS A 320 7.85 6.29 -20.71
N LEU A 321 7.97 7.51 -20.16
CA LEU A 321 7.54 7.87 -18.82
C LEU A 321 6.21 8.62 -18.90
N ASP A 322 5.19 8.06 -18.29
CA ASP A 322 3.85 8.63 -18.20
C ASP A 322 3.74 9.54 -16.98
N PHE A 323 3.21 10.73 -17.19
CA PHE A 323 2.82 11.61 -16.10
C PHE A 323 1.64 10.99 -15.35
N LYS A 324 1.81 10.70 -14.06
CA LYS A 324 0.72 10.22 -13.20
C LYS A 324 0.16 11.32 -12.33
N VAL A 325 1.01 12.08 -11.66
CA VAL A 325 0.60 13.21 -10.80
C VAL A 325 1.56 14.36 -10.96
N VAL A 326 1.03 15.59 -11.05
CA VAL A 326 1.80 16.83 -11.07
C VAL A 326 1.21 17.77 -10.03
N GLN A 327 2.04 18.27 -9.13
CA GLN A 327 1.60 19.22 -8.12
C GLN A 327 2.55 20.42 -8.04
N ASN A 328 2.00 21.63 -7.92
CA ASN A 328 2.75 22.86 -7.73
C ASN A 328 1.94 23.81 -6.84
N GLU A 329 2.49 24.16 -5.68
CA GLU A 329 1.80 24.95 -4.67
C GLU A 329 1.71 26.43 -5.07
N THR A 330 2.82 27.03 -5.52
CA THR A 330 2.86 28.43 -5.97
C THR A 330 1.90 28.73 -7.14
N LEU A 331 1.75 27.78 -8.07
CA LEU A 331 0.87 27.92 -9.24
C LEU A 331 -0.55 27.38 -9.01
N ASN A 332 -0.83 26.79 -7.84
CA ASN A 332 -2.07 26.11 -7.51
C ASN A 332 -2.47 25.05 -8.58
N ILE A 333 -1.52 24.21 -8.98
CA ILE A 333 -1.71 23.13 -9.95
C ILE A 333 -1.71 21.80 -9.21
N PHE A 334 -2.77 20.99 -9.37
CA PHE A 334 -2.90 19.66 -8.80
C PHE A 334 -3.55 18.72 -9.81
N LEU A 335 -2.75 18.19 -10.73
CA LEU A 335 -3.20 17.35 -11.84
C LEU A 335 -2.89 15.88 -11.57
N GLY A 336 -3.70 14.98 -12.13
CA GLY A 336 -3.59 13.54 -11.90
C GLY A 336 -4.36 13.07 -10.67
N THR A 337 -5.33 13.87 -10.22
CA THR A 337 -6.29 13.51 -9.17
C THR A 337 -7.53 12.89 -9.80
N LYS A 338 -8.46 12.35 -9.01
CA LYS A 338 -9.75 11.84 -9.52
C LYS A 338 -10.56 12.89 -10.29
N GLU A 339 -10.33 14.17 -10.00
CA GLU A 339 -11.09 15.30 -10.55
C GLU A 339 -10.44 15.89 -11.81
N GLU A 340 -9.11 15.89 -11.91
CA GLU A 340 -8.37 16.49 -13.03
C GLU A 340 -7.38 15.50 -13.66
N LYS A 341 -7.65 15.08 -14.91
CA LYS A 341 -6.76 14.19 -15.69
C LYS A 341 -5.65 14.97 -16.40
N ILE A 342 -4.47 14.35 -16.50
CA ILE A 342 -3.33 14.90 -17.23
C ILE A 342 -3.47 14.60 -18.73
N SER A 343 -3.28 15.62 -19.56
CA SER A 343 -3.29 15.53 -21.03
C SER A 343 -1.92 15.77 -21.68
N TRP A 344 -0.86 15.74 -20.88
CA TRP A 344 0.51 16.01 -21.35
C TRP A 344 1.11 14.79 -22.04
N ASN A 345 1.91 15.05 -23.07
CA ASN A 345 2.60 13.98 -23.80
C ASN A 345 3.61 13.28 -22.88
N PRO A 346 3.71 11.93 -22.95
CA PRO A 346 4.68 11.19 -22.16
C PRO A 346 6.11 11.49 -22.61
N LEU A 347 7.09 11.23 -21.73
CA LEU A 347 8.50 11.50 -22.02
C LEU A 347 9.14 10.24 -22.64
N PRO A 348 9.62 10.27 -23.90
CA PRO A 348 10.20 9.10 -24.53
C PRO A 348 11.54 8.74 -23.88
N LEU A 349 11.72 7.46 -23.54
CA LEU A 349 12.98 6.92 -23.01
C LEU A 349 14.06 6.81 -24.10
N TYR A 350 13.63 6.58 -25.34
CA TYR A 350 14.48 6.47 -26.52
C TYR A 350 14.01 7.45 -27.59
N LEU A 351 14.94 8.00 -28.37
CA LEU A 351 14.67 8.83 -29.53
C LEU A 351 14.18 7.98 -30.72
N ASP A 352 13.63 8.60 -31.76
CA ASP A 352 13.11 7.90 -32.94
C ASP A 352 14.16 7.03 -33.67
N ASN A 353 15.45 7.33 -33.48
CA ASN A 353 16.58 6.57 -34.02
C ASN A 353 16.99 5.36 -33.15
N GLY A 354 16.32 5.14 -32.01
CA GLY A 354 16.60 4.08 -31.05
C GLY A 354 17.67 4.40 -30.00
N GLU A 355 18.31 5.57 -30.05
CA GLU A 355 19.28 6.00 -29.03
C GLU A 355 18.59 6.43 -27.73
N GLU A 356 19.28 6.28 -26.60
CA GLU A 356 18.79 6.73 -25.31
C GLU A 356 18.55 8.25 -25.28
N ASN A 357 17.38 8.67 -24.80
CA ASN A 357 17.07 10.08 -24.67
C ASN A 357 17.80 10.67 -23.46
N ARG A 358 19.00 11.20 -23.69
CA ARG A 358 19.83 11.85 -22.67
C ARG A 358 19.52 13.33 -22.44
N ALA A 359 18.51 13.88 -23.11
CA ALA A 359 18.16 15.29 -22.98
C ALA A 359 17.35 15.57 -21.70
N MET A 360 16.42 14.69 -21.34
CA MET A 360 15.45 14.95 -20.27
C MET A 360 15.91 14.36 -18.94
N VAL A 361 15.99 15.19 -17.89
CA VAL A 361 16.51 14.78 -16.58
C VAL A 361 15.75 13.61 -15.93
N ALA A 362 14.42 13.58 -16.04
CA ALA A 362 13.60 12.47 -15.54
C ALA A 362 13.90 11.17 -16.29
N VAL A 363 14.10 11.24 -17.60
CA VAL A 363 14.47 10.09 -18.44
C VAL A 363 15.88 9.60 -18.09
N VAL A 364 16.85 10.50 -17.94
CA VAL A 364 18.21 10.13 -17.55
C VAL A 364 18.24 9.47 -16.18
N CYS A 365 17.47 9.98 -15.22
CA CYS A 365 17.30 9.36 -13.90
C CYS A 365 16.78 7.92 -14.01
N ALA A 366 15.78 7.69 -14.86
CA ALA A 366 15.23 6.36 -15.10
C ALA A 366 16.24 5.40 -15.74
N LEU A 367 16.95 5.85 -16.79
CA LEU A 367 17.90 5.02 -17.52
C LEU A 367 19.15 4.68 -16.69
N ASP A 368 19.70 5.66 -15.96
CA ASP A 368 20.94 5.46 -15.18
C ASP A 368 20.70 4.88 -13.78
N LYS A 369 19.43 4.80 -13.35
CA LYS A 369 19.03 4.36 -12.00
C LYS A 369 19.75 5.14 -10.89
N LYS A 370 19.89 6.46 -11.03
CA LYS A 370 20.64 7.33 -10.10
C LYS A 370 19.86 8.57 -9.71
N ILE A 371 20.09 9.00 -8.47
CA ILE A 371 19.59 10.29 -7.97
C ILE A 371 20.35 11.42 -8.65
N ILE A 372 19.62 12.43 -9.11
CA ILE A 372 20.17 13.64 -9.74
C ILE A 372 19.75 14.84 -8.90
N ASN A 373 20.73 15.54 -8.32
CA ASN A 373 20.51 16.76 -7.54
C ASN A 373 21.15 17.95 -8.26
N ILE A 374 20.32 18.91 -8.65
CA ILE A 374 20.70 20.11 -9.41
C ILE A 374 20.43 21.33 -8.53
N SER A 375 21.49 22.03 -8.15
CA SER A 375 21.39 23.25 -7.33
C SER A 375 20.84 24.46 -8.10
N ASP A 376 21.08 24.51 -9.41
CA ASP A 376 20.63 25.58 -10.31
C ASP A 376 20.38 25.06 -11.73
N VAL A 377 19.10 24.92 -12.09
CA VAL A 377 18.60 24.44 -13.38
C VAL A 377 18.99 25.37 -14.55
N TYR A 378 19.11 26.68 -14.31
CA TYR A 378 19.43 27.63 -15.37
C TYR A 378 20.93 27.68 -15.66
N ASN A 379 21.77 27.37 -14.68
CA ASN A 379 23.23 27.37 -14.80
C ASN A 379 23.83 25.99 -15.14
N SER A 380 23.13 24.88 -14.85
CA SER A 380 23.61 23.53 -15.20
C SER A 380 23.65 23.33 -16.72
N LYS A 381 24.73 22.69 -17.20
CA LYS A 381 24.95 22.32 -18.61
C LYS A 381 24.85 20.81 -18.85
N ASP A 382 24.63 20.04 -17.79
CA ASP A 382 24.72 18.58 -17.81
C ASP A 382 23.48 17.94 -18.45
N TYR A 383 22.36 18.67 -18.51
CA TYR A 383 21.07 18.20 -19.02
C TYR A 383 20.37 19.28 -19.86
N ASN A 384 19.40 18.87 -20.69
CA ASN A 384 18.58 19.81 -21.45
C ASN A 384 17.34 20.23 -20.62
N PHE A 385 17.30 21.51 -20.25
CA PHE A 385 16.19 22.11 -19.51
C PHE A 385 15.28 22.99 -20.37
N GLU A 386 15.36 22.96 -21.70
CA GLU A 386 14.54 23.80 -22.58
C GLU A 386 13.03 23.64 -22.33
N GLY A 387 12.56 22.41 -22.13
CA GLY A 387 11.16 22.15 -21.79
C GLY A 387 10.75 22.77 -20.44
N THR A 388 11.61 22.66 -19.43
CA THR A 388 11.38 23.30 -18.11
C THR A 388 11.37 24.82 -18.24
N LYS A 389 12.33 25.40 -18.97
CA LYS A 389 12.44 26.84 -19.23
C LYS A 389 11.25 27.39 -20.04
N ALA A 390 10.72 26.60 -20.98
CA ALA A 390 9.54 26.95 -21.75
C ALA A 390 8.28 26.96 -20.87
N PHE A 391 8.10 25.93 -20.02
CA PHE A 391 7.02 25.87 -19.04
C PHE A 391 7.07 27.08 -18.08
N ASP A 392 8.24 27.33 -17.48
CA ASP A 392 8.52 28.46 -16.60
C ASP A 392 8.11 29.79 -17.24
N LYS A 393 8.53 30.03 -18.49
CA LYS A 393 8.16 31.25 -19.23
C LYS A 393 6.66 31.37 -19.49
N SER A 394 5.99 30.26 -19.77
CA SER A 394 4.54 30.25 -20.07
C SER A 394 3.66 30.46 -18.83
N LYS A 395 4.13 30.05 -17.65
CA LYS A 395 3.40 30.10 -16.38
C LYS A 395 3.92 31.14 -15.39
N ASN A 396 4.88 31.98 -15.82
CA ASN A 396 5.57 32.94 -14.97
C ASN A 396 6.13 32.29 -13.68
N TYR A 397 6.78 31.15 -13.85
CA TYR A 397 7.41 30.34 -12.80
C TYR A 397 8.92 30.30 -13.01
N HIS A 398 9.69 29.94 -11.97
CA HIS A 398 11.14 29.83 -12.06
C HIS A 398 11.64 28.62 -11.28
N SER A 399 12.01 27.58 -12.02
CA SER A 399 12.58 26.34 -11.52
C SER A 399 14.07 26.54 -11.26
N LYS A 400 14.47 26.61 -9.99
CA LYS A 400 15.86 26.85 -9.55
C LYS A 400 16.55 25.56 -9.13
N SER A 401 16.11 24.94 -8.04
CA SER A 401 16.70 23.68 -7.54
C SER A 401 15.82 22.50 -7.93
N MET A 402 16.44 21.35 -8.26
CA MET A 402 15.71 20.16 -8.70
C MET A 402 16.35 18.90 -8.10
N LEU A 403 15.51 17.99 -7.58
CA LEU A 403 15.92 16.68 -7.08
C LEU A 403 15.09 15.61 -7.79
N VAL A 404 15.77 14.70 -8.49
CA VAL A 404 15.13 13.65 -9.28
C VAL A 404 15.58 12.29 -8.77
N VAL A 405 14.64 11.42 -8.42
CA VAL A 405 14.89 10.15 -7.73
C VAL A 405 14.16 9.02 -8.43
N PRO A 406 14.83 7.90 -8.74
CA PRO A 406 14.18 6.75 -9.36
C PRO A 406 13.38 5.96 -8.30
N LEU A 407 12.22 5.46 -8.72
CA LEU A 407 11.45 4.46 -7.97
C LEU A 407 11.91 3.09 -8.43
N VAL A 408 12.63 2.37 -7.56
CA VAL A 408 13.23 1.08 -7.86
C VAL A 408 12.53 -0.01 -7.04
N ASN A 409 12.05 -1.05 -7.70
CA ASN A 409 11.41 -2.19 -7.05
C ASN A 409 12.42 -3.18 -6.44
N HIS A 410 11.93 -4.25 -5.83
CA HIS A 410 12.76 -5.29 -5.20
C HIS A 410 13.60 -6.11 -6.19
N GLU A 411 13.25 -6.12 -7.47
CA GLU A 411 14.00 -6.74 -8.56
C GLU A 411 15.08 -5.81 -9.16
N ASN A 412 15.27 -4.63 -8.55
CA ASN A 412 16.19 -3.59 -9.00
C ASN A 412 15.78 -2.96 -10.36
N ASP A 413 14.51 -3.05 -10.72
CA ASP A 413 13.92 -2.40 -11.89
C ASP A 413 13.34 -1.04 -11.53
N VAL A 414 13.54 -0.06 -12.43
CA VAL A 414 12.93 1.26 -12.28
C VAL A 414 11.49 1.14 -12.75
N ILE A 415 10.54 1.43 -11.87
CA ILE A 415 9.11 1.44 -12.18
C ILE A 415 8.60 2.86 -12.45
N GLY A 416 9.36 3.88 -12.04
CA GLY A 416 8.96 5.26 -12.16
C GLY A 416 10.03 6.23 -11.67
N VAL A 417 9.71 7.53 -11.70
CA VAL A 417 10.61 8.61 -11.29
C VAL A 417 9.83 9.66 -10.53
N ILE A 418 10.41 10.18 -9.46
CA ILE A 418 9.91 11.36 -8.77
C ILE A 418 10.84 12.53 -9.06
N GLN A 419 10.27 13.63 -9.52
CA GLN A 419 10.96 14.88 -9.74
C GLN A 419 10.41 15.94 -8.77
N LEU A 420 11.26 16.56 -7.98
CA LEU A 420 10.93 17.65 -7.06
C LEU A 420 11.61 18.93 -7.51
N ILE A 421 10.91 20.06 -7.43
CA ILE A 421 11.39 21.37 -7.88
C ILE A 421 11.24 22.39 -6.75
N ASN A 422 12.25 23.24 -6.61
CA ASN A 422 12.37 24.35 -5.67
C ASN A 422 12.21 23.93 -4.20
N LYS A 423 13.35 23.67 -3.54
CA LYS A 423 13.35 23.48 -2.09
C LYS A 423 13.00 24.79 -1.38
N GLY A 424 11.93 24.78 -0.59
CA GLY A 424 11.49 25.90 0.25
C GLY A 424 10.58 26.91 -0.46
N ILE A 425 9.29 26.89 -0.15
CA ILE A 425 8.28 27.82 -0.71
C ILE A 425 8.59 29.29 -0.33
N LYS A 426 9.13 29.52 0.87
CA LYS A 426 9.41 30.87 1.41
C LYS A 426 10.81 31.40 1.11
N ASP A 427 11.79 30.50 0.90
CA ASP A 427 13.17 30.86 0.58
C ASP A 427 13.55 30.28 -0.77
N LYS A 428 13.35 31.09 -1.82
CA LYS A 428 13.62 30.70 -3.22
C LYS A 428 15.11 30.43 -3.50
N ASN A 429 16.00 30.61 -2.53
CA ASN A 429 17.41 30.28 -2.67
C ASN A 429 17.83 28.93 -2.10
N SER A 430 16.93 28.21 -1.45
CA SER A 430 17.23 26.93 -0.82
C SER A 430 17.50 25.81 -1.84
N ILE A 431 18.48 24.96 -1.52
CA ILE A 431 18.96 23.84 -2.36
C ILE A 431 18.82 22.51 -1.62
N TYR A 432 18.62 21.43 -2.36
CA TYR A 432 18.59 20.09 -1.79
C TYR A 432 19.98 19.68 -1.27
N THR A 433 20.01 19.14 -0.06
CA THR A 433 21.22 18.69 0.64
C THR A 433 21.37 17.17 0.53
N SER A 434 22.54 16.66 0.87
CA SER A 434 22.79 15.22 0.97
C SER A 434 21.92 14.53 2.03
N TYR A 435 21.35 15.29 2.97
CA TYR A 435 20.37 14.77 3.94
C TYR A 435 19.02 14.53 3.27
N ASP A 436 18.54 15.47 2.43
CA ASP A 436 17.29 15.29 1.68
C ASP A 436 17.41 14.08 0.74
N GLU A 437 18.55 13.94 0.06
CA GLU A 437 18.81 12.79 -0.82
C GLU A 437 18.66 11.45 -0.08
N LYS A 438 19.21 11.35 1.14
CA LYS A 438 19.12 10.12 1.94
C LYS A 438 17.68 9.79 2.33
N ILE A 439 16.92 10.79 2.79
CA ILE A 439 15.53 10.61 3.21
C ILE A 439 14.67 10.23 2.01
N ILE A 440 14.77 10.98 0.91
CA ILE A 440 13.96 10.72 -0.28
C ILE A 440 14.31 9.39 -0.89
N LYS A 441 15.59 8.98 -0.91
CA LYS A 441 15.96 7.63 -1.35
C LYS A 441 15.21 6.54 -0.57
N ALA A 442 15.13 6.68 0.76
CA ALA A 442 14.41 5.72 1.59
C ALA A 442 12.91 5.70 1.30
N LEU A 443 12.28 6.87 1.18
CA LEU A 443 10.85 6.98 0.89
C LEU A 443 10.49 6.54 -0.53
N SER A 444 11.33 6.84 -1.51
CA SER A 444 11.18 6.38 -2.89
C SER A 444 11.20 4.87 -2.99
N LEU A 445 12.01 4.17 -2.19
CA LEU A 445 11.98 2.71 -2.11
C LEU A 445 10.66 2.20 -1.51
N GLN A 446 10.17 2.81 -0.44
CA GLN A 446 8.89 2.44 0.18
C GLN A 446 7.71 2.69 -0.76
N ALA A 447 7.69 3.86 -1.40
CA ALA A 447 6.72 4.20 -2.43
C ALA A 447 6.77 3.21 -3.59
N ALA A 448 7.97 2.84 -4.07
CA ALA A 448 8.11 1.86 -5.14
C ALA A 448 7.54 0.48 -4.76
N MET A 449 7.75 0.04 -3.52
CA MET A 449 7.18 -1.22 -3.01
C MET A 449 5.65 -1.17 -2.94
N ALA A 450 5.08 -0.10 -2.39
CA ALA A 450 3.62 0.08 -2.32
C ALA A 450 2.99 0.04 -3.71
N LEU A 451 3.56 0.79 -4.66
CA LEU A 451 3.11 0.79 -6.05
C LEU A 451 3.24 -0.57 -6.73
N THR A 452 4.37 -1.26 -6.51
CA THR A 452 4.58 -2.60 -7.07
C THR A 452 3.51 -3.57 -6.58
N ASN A 453 3.17 -3.53 -5.28
CA ASN A 453 2.12 -4.39 -4.73
C ASN A 453 0.75 -4.10 -5.36
N THR A 454 0.38 -2.83 -5.51
CA THR A 454 -0.89 -2.46 -6.18
C THR A 454 -0.92 -2.92 -7.63
N ILE A 455 0.17 -2.72 -8.39
CA ILE A 455 0.28 -3.19 -9.78
C ILE A 455 0.20 -4.72 -9.86
N LEU A 456 0.84 -5.45 -8.94
CA LEU A 456 0.79 -6.91 -8.88
C LEU A 456 -0.63 -7.42 -8.59
N ILE A 457 -1.37 -6.78 -7.68
CA ILE A 457 -2.75 -7.14 -7.36
C ILE A 457 -3.65 -6.92 -8.57
N ASP A 458 -3.58 -5.74 -9.21
CA ASP A 458 -4.33 -5.44 -10.44
C ASP A 458 -4.00 -6.44 -11.55
N SER A 459 -2.71 -6.78 -11.72
CA SER A 459 -2.26 -7.75 -12.73
C SER A 459 -2.81 -9.15 -12.48
N LEU A 460 -2.86 -9.57 -11.21
CA LEU A 460 -3.43 -10.86 -10.81
C LEU A 460 -4.95 -10.91 -11.06
N GLU A 461 -5.66 -9.81 -10.81
CA GLU A 461 -7.09 -9.70 -11.11
C GLU A 461 -7.36 -9.78 -12.62
N ASN A 462 -6.62 -9.02 -13.42
CA ASN A 462 -6.74 -9.04 -14.87
C ASN A 462 -6.40 -10.41 -15.46
N PHE A 463 -5.41 -11.10 -14.88
CA PHE A 463 -5.06 -12.46 -15.25
C PHE A 463 -6.21 -13.43 -14.93
N LEU A 464 -6.77 -13.36 -13.70
CA LEU A 464 -7.90 -14.20 -13.30
C LEU A 464 -9.10 -13.98 -14.24
N GLU A 465 -9.47 -12.74 -14.52
CA GLU A 465 -10.58 -12.42 -15.42
C GLU A 465 -10.33 -12.93 -16.84
N SER A 466 -9.13 -12.72 -17.37
CA SER A 466 -8.74 -13.20 -18.69
C SER A 466 -8.76 -14.73 -18.77
N PHE A 467 -8.32 -15.40 -17.71
CA PHE A 467 -8.36 -16.85 -17.59
C PHE A 467 -9.78 -17.39 -17.54
N VAL A 468 -10.65 -16.79 -16.72
CA VAL A 468 -12.08 -17.12 -16.63
C VAL A 468 -12.77 -16.93 -17.97
N ASN A 469 -12.56 -15.79 -18.63
CA ASN A 469 -13.11 -15.51 -19.95
C ASN A 469 -12.61 -16.53 -21.00
N SER A 470 -11.34 -16.96 -20.91
CA SER A 470 -10.81 -18.01 -21.80
C SER A 470 -11.48 -19.36 -21.59
N ILE A 471 -11.79 -19.74 -20.34
CA ILE A 471 -12.53 -20.96 -20.03
C ILE A 471 -13.97 -20.88 -20.55
N ALA A 472 -14.66 -19.77 -20.28
CA ALA A 472 -16.01 -19.51 -20.79
C ALA A 472 -16.06 -19.67 -22.31
N ASN A 473 -15.16 -19.01 -23.03
CA ASN A 473 -15.05 -19.12 -24.49
C ASN A 473 -14.79 -20.56 -24.98
N ALA A 474 -14.04 -21.37 -24.22
CA ALA A 474 -13.76 -22.76 -24.58
C ALA A 474 -14.98 -23.68 -24.41
N ILE A 475 -15.79 -23.45 -23.38
CA ILE A 475 -17.08 -24.13 -23.19
C ILE A 475 -18.02 -23.75 -24.34
N ASP A 476 -18.04 -22.48 -24.71
CA ASP A 476 -18.83 -21.95 -25.82
C ASP A 476 -18.48 -22.52 -27.19
N ALA A 477 -17.19 -22.75 -27.44
CA ALA A 477 -16.77 -23.41 -28.66
C ALA A 477 -17.30 -24.86 -28.76
N LYS A 478 -17.62 -25.50 -27.63
CA LYS A 478 -18.06 -26.89 -27.57
C LYS A 478 -19.57 -27.07 -27.76
N SER A 479 -20.38 -26.07 -27.40
CA SER A 479 -21.83 -26.09 -27.67
C SER A 479 -22.25 -24.77 -28.32
N ARG A 480 -22.77 -24.86 -29.55
CA ARG A 480 -23.14 -23.68 -30.37
C ARG A 480 -24.20 -22.76 -29.73
N HIS A 481 -24.78 -23.15 -28.60
CA HIS A 481 -25.89 -22.45 -27.93
C HIS A 481 -25.50 -21.70 -26.65
N THR A 482 -24.23 -21.71 -26.20
CA THR A 482 -23.87 -21.16 -24.87
C THR A 482 -23.20 -19.77 -24.87
N SER A 483 -22.66 -19.28 -25.99
CA SER A 483 -21.88 -18.01 -25.98
C SER A 483 -22.68 -16.79 -25.56
N THR A 484 -23.91 -16.69 -26.05
CA THR A 484 -24.84 -15.64 -25.65
C THR A 484 -25.31 -15.84 -24.20
N HIS A 485 -25.55 -17.09 -23.80
CA HIS A 485 -26.07 -17.46 -22.48
C HIS A 485 -25.09 -17.07 -21.36
N ILE A 486 -23.83 -17.49 -21.44
CA ILE A 486 -22.82 -17.17 -20.40
C ILE A 486 -22.64 -15.65 -20.28
N THR A 487 -22.60 -14.95 -21.42
CA THR A 487 -22.46 -13.49 -21.44
C THR A 487 -23.68 -12.79 -20.83
N LYS A 488 -24.90 -13.24 -21.13
CA LYS A 488 -26.14 -12.71 -20.55
C LYS A 488 -26.22 -13.00 -19.05
N MET A 489 -25.83 -14.20 -18.63
CA MET A 489 -25.76 -14.59 -17.22
C MET A 489 -24.79 -13.74 -16.43
N ALA A 490 -23.59 -13.50 -16.97
CA ALA A 490 -22.59 -12.62 -16.36
C ALA A 490 -23.06 -11.16 -16.24
N LYS A 491 -24.09 -10.73 -16.97
CA LYS A 491 -24.75 -9.43 -16.77
C LYS A 491 -25.91 -9.52 -15.77
N LEU A 492 -26.82 -10.48 -15.98
CA LEU A 492 -28.09 -10.56 -15.25
C LEU A 492 -27.87 -10.82 -13.75
N ALA A 493 -27.02 -11.77 -13.37
CA ALA A 493 -26.82 -12.11 -11.96
C ALA A 493 -26.26 -10.90 -11.14
N PRO A 494 -25.21 -10.18 -11.59
CA PRO A 494 -24.79 -8.95 -10.93
C PRO A 494 -25.84 -7.83 -10.94
N MET A 495 -26.68 -7.71 -11.98
CA MET A 495 -27.75 -6.71 -12.01
C MET A 495 -28.81 -6.98 -10.93
N ILE A 496 -29.19 -8.26 -10.72
CA ILE A 496 -30.09 -8.68 -9.65
C ILE A 496 -29.46 -8.35 -8.29
N ALA A 497 -28.20 -8.74 -8.07
CA ALA A 497 -27.47 -8.45 -6.84
C ALA A 497 -27.36 -6.94 -6.56
N ASN A 498 -27.06 -6.12 -7.58
CA ASN A 498 -27.00 -4.67 -7.43
C ASN A 498 -28.39 -4.07 -7.11
N SER A 499 -29.46 -4.61 -7.70
CA SER A 499 -30.83 -4.18 -7.35
C SER A 499 -31.17 -4.51 -5.89
N ILE A 500 -30.72 -5.66 -5.39
CA ILE A 500 -30.84 -6.06 -3.98
C ILE A 500 -30.05 -5.10 -3.08
N ASN A 501 -28.82 -4.75 -3.45
CA ASN A 501 -27.98 -3.79 -2.71
C ASN A 501 -28.59 -2.38 -2.62
N GLU A 502 -29.35 -1.97 -3.64
CA GLU A 502 -30.05 -0.68 -3.66
C GLU A 502 -31.43 -0.73 -2.97
N ASP A 503 -31.92 -1.92 -2.61
CA ASP A 503 -33.24 -2.11 -2.03
C ASP A 503 -33.31 -1.57 -0.59
N LYS A 504 -34.46 -0.96 -0.27
CA LYS A 504 -34.75 -0.44 1.07
C LYS A 504 -35.93 -1.15 1.73
N THR A 505 -36.41 -2.24 1.14
CA THR A 505 -37.63 -2.92 1.56
C THR A 505 -37.33 -4.28 2.18
N ILE A 506 -37.24 -5.33 1.36
CA ILE A 506 -37.05 -6.73 1.76
C ILE A 506 -35.58 -6.99 2.11
N TYR A 507 -34.65 -6.46 1.31
CA TYR A 507 -33.22 -6.73 1.41
C TYR A 507 -32.41 -5.57 1.99
N LYS A 508 -33.04 -4.70 2.77
CA LYS A 508 -32.42 -3.49 3.37
C LYS A 508 -31.14 -3.75 4.19
N ASP A 509 -30.98 -4.97 4.72
CA ASP A 509 -29.87 -5.36 5.57
C ASP A 509 -28.73 -6.05 4.78
N ILE A 510 -28.94 -6.29 3.48
CA ILE A 510 -27.94 -6.87 2.56
C ILE A 510 -27.19 -5.74 1.88
N ASN A 511 -25.85 -5.80 1.91
CA ASN A 511 -24.99 -4.87 1.20
C ASN A 511 -23.93 -5.64 0.44
N TYR A 512 -23.82 -5.39 -0.86
CA TYR A 512 -22.79 -5.95 -1.72
C TYR A 512 -21.72 -4.89 -2.01
N SER A 513 -20.47 -5.26 -1.75
CA SER A 513 -19.31 -4.52 -2.23
C SER A 513 -19.08 -4.74 -3.72
N LYS A 514 -18.22 -3.92 -4.32
CA LYS A 514 -17.79 -4.14 -5.72
C LYS A 514 -17.16 -5.52 -5.94
N ASN A 515 -16.45 -6.04 -4.93
CA ASN A 515 -15.85 -7.36 -5.00
C ASN A 515 -16.91 -8.46 -4.99
N ASP A 516 -17.98 -8.32 -4.21
CA ASP A 516 -19.05 -9.32 -4.16
C ASP A 516 -19.82 -9.36 -5.50
N LEU A 517 -20.10 -8.20 -6.09
CA LEU A 517 -20.70 -8.15 -7.43
C LEU A 517 -19.80 -8.78 -8.50
N LYS A 518 -18.48 -8.57 -8.40
CA LYS A 518 -17.49 -9.19 -9.30
C LYS A 518 -17.37 -10.70 -9.03
N GLU A 519 -17.49 -11.14 -7.78
CA GLU A 519 -17.51 -12.55 -7.39
C GLU A 519 -18.71 -13.27 -8.05
N ILE A 520 -19.90 -12.68 -7.98
CA ILE A 520 -21.12 -13.19 -8.63
C ILE A 520 -20.97 -13.21 -10.16
N GLU A 521 -20.37 -12.16 -10.75
CA GLU A 521 -20.09 -12.11 -12.20
C GLU A 521 -19.17 -13.27 -12.64
N LEU A 522 -18.07 -13.48 -11.92
CA LEU A 522 -17.11 -14.54 -12.22
C LEU A 522 -17.71 -15.94 -11.98
N ALA A 523 -18.54 -16.11 -10.94
CA ALA A 523 -19.27 -17.35 -10.70
C ALA A 523 -20.26 -17.65 -11.84
N ALA A 524 -20.99 -16.64 -12.31
CA ALA A 524 -21.89 -16.77 -13.46
C ALA A 524 -21.14 -17.15 -14.74
N LYS A 525 -19.90 -16.69 -14.94
CA LYS A 525 -19.07 -17.13 -16.08
C LYS A 525 -18.61 -18.59 -15.98
N LEU A 526 -18.49 -19.12 -14.77
CA LEU A 526 -17.91 -20.44 -14.49
C LEU A 526 -18.93 -21.54 -14.14
N HIS A 527 -20.21 -21.21 -13.94
CA HIS A 527 -21.23 -22.14 -13.46
C HIS A 527 -21.29 -23.45 -14.27
N ASP A 528 -21.12 -23.32 -15.58
CA ASP A 528 -21.19 -24.39 -16.56
C ASP A 528 -19.83 -25.02 -16.94
N VAL A 529 -18.76 -24.75 -16.20
CA VAL A 529 -17.40 -25.17 -16.57
C VAL A 529 -17.25 -26.68 -16.79
N GLY A 530 -17.98 -27.49 -16.03
CA GLY A 530 -18.00 -28.94 -16.19
C GLY A 530 -18.56 -29.42 -17.53
N LYS A 531 -19.32 -28.61 -18.29
CA LYS A 531 -19.81 -28.99 -19.63
C LYS A 531 -18.68 -29.30 -20.61
N ILE A 532 -17.47 -28.82 -20.35
CA ILE A 532 -16.28 -29.11 -21.15
C ILE A 532 -15.93 -30.61 -21.19
N SER A 533 -16.36 -31.42 -20.21
CA SER A 533 -16.13 -32.87 -20.19
C SER A 533 -17.27 -33.68 -20.80
N ILE A 534 -18.46 -33.08 -20.97
CA ILE A 534 -19.65 -33.78 -21.44
C ILE A 534 -19.53 -34.12 -22.94
N PRO A 535 -19.79 -35.35 -23.38
CA PRO A 535 -19.69 -35.72 -24.79
C PRO A 535 -20.62 -34.92 -25.71
N GLU A 536 -20.16 -34.63 -26.93
CA GLU A 536 -20.89 -33.79 -27.91
C GLU A 536 -22.27 -34.38 -28.27
N TRP A 537 -22.35 -35.71 -28.40
CA TRP A 537 -23.61 -36.42 -28.70
C TRP A 537 -24.62 -36.42 -27.54
N VAL A 538 -24.23 -35.94 -26.36
CA VAL A 538 -25.14 -35.73 -25.21
C VAL A 538 -25.50 -34.25 -25.08
N ILE A 539 -24.53 -33.34 -25.24
CA ILE A 539 -24.74 -31.89 -25.06
C ILE A 539 -25.62 -31.28 -26.16
N ASP A 540 -25.38 -31.68 -27.41
CA ASP A 540 -26.06 -31.13 -28.59
C ASP A 540 -27.11 -32.11 -29.17
N LYS A 541 -27.61 -33.04 -28.34
CA LYS A 541 -28.62 -34.04 -28.74
C LYS A 541 -29.97 -33.39 -29.04
N SER A 542 -30.22 -33.10 -30.32
CA SER A 542 -31.39 -32.38 -30.82
C SER A 542 -32.60 -33.28 -31.12
N THR A 543 -32.39 -34.58 -31.35
CA THR A 543 -33.45 -35.59 -31.55
C THR A 543 -33.20 -36.81 -30.67
N LYS A 544 -34.25 -37.61 -30.39
CA LYS A 544 -34.16 -38.81 -29.52
C LYS A 544 -33.17 -39.84 -30.04
N LEU A 545 -33.04 -39.97 -31.35
CA LEU A 545 -32.17 -40.94 -32.03
C LEU A 545 -30.78 -40.39 -32.38
N GLN A 546 -30.49 -39.14 -32.06
CA GLN A 546 -29.20 -38.54 -32.36
C GLN A 546 -28.08 -39.12 -31.49
N LYS A 547 -27.05 -39.66 -32.14
CA LYS A 547 -25.76 -40.00 -31.55
C LYS A 547 -24.68 -39.18 -32.24
N LEU A 548 -23.66 -39.81 -32.83
CA LEU A 548 -22.74 -39.12 -33.77
C LEU A 548 -23.45 -38.71 -35.08
N ILE A 549 -24.46 -39.48 -35.47
CA ILE A 549 -25.39 -39.19 -36.56
C ILE A 549 -26.81 -39.40 -36.06
N ASP A 550 -27.81 -38.79 -36.71
CA ASP A 550 -29.22 -39.06 -36.41
C ASP A 550 -29.61 -40.45 -36.94
N GLY A 551 -30.03 -41.33 -36.03
CA GLY A 551 -30.47 -42.69 -36.36
C GLY A 551 -31.72 -42.75 -37.25
N PHE A 552 -32.48 -41.65 -37.37
CA PHE A 552 -33.69 -41.64 -38.20
C PHE A 552 -33.41 -41.85 -39.69
N GLU A 553 -32.26 -41.41 -40.21
CA GLU A 553 -31.88 -41.67 -41.59
C GLU A 553 -31.66 -43.17 -41.85
N LEU A 554 -31.16 -43.91 -40.86
CA LEU A 554 -31.01 -45.36 -40.95
C LEU A 554 -32.38 -46.06 -40.96
N ILE A 555 -33.34 -45.55 -40.17
CA ILE A 555 -34.72 -46.07 -40.17
C ILE A 555 -35.39 -45.83 -41.53
N LYS A 556 -35.21 -44.66 -42.15
CA LYS A 556 -35.69 -44.40 -43.53
C LYS A 556 -35.10 -45.39 -44.53
N LEU A 557 -33.80 -45.68 -44.44
CA LEU A 557 -33.16 -46.68 -45.31
C LEU A 557 -33.75 -48.08 -45.11
N ARG A 558 -34.00 -48.51 -43.86
CA ARG A 558 -34.67 -49.80 -43.59
C ARG A 558 -36.09 -49.82 -44.15
N ALA A 559 -36.80 -48.69 -44.12
CA ALA A 559 -38.15 -48.60 -44.68
C ALA A 559 -38.14 -48.75 -46.21
N GLU A 560 -37.15 -48.17 -46.89
CA GLU A 560 -36.97 -48.35 -48.34
C GLU A 560 -36.69 -49.82 -48.71
N ILE A 561 -35.99 -50.58 -47.84
CA ILE A 561 -35.82 -52.04 -48.03
C ILE A 561 -37.18 -52.74 -47.95
N ILE A 562 -37.99 -52.46 -46.92
CA ILE A 562 -39.33 -53.06 -46.77
C ILE A 562 -40.21 -52.69 -47.97
N LYS A 563 -40.24 -51.43 -48.40
CA LYS A 563 -41.00 -50.98 -49.57
C LYS A 563 -40.57 -51.72 -50.84
N ARG A 564 -39.26 -51.94 -51.02
CA ARG A 564 -38.71 -52.70 -52.16
C ARG A 564 -39.11 -54.17 -52.09
N ASP A 565 -39.05 -54.79 -50.91
CA ASP A 565 -39.40 -56.20 -50.74
C ASP A 565 -40.90 -56.42 -50.97
N LEU A 566 -41.76 -55.53 -50.46
CA LEU A 566 -43.21 -55.50 -50.78
C LEU A 566 -43.46 -55.34 -52.28
N LYS A 567 -42.65 -54.53 -52.97
CA LYS A 567 -42.75 -54.36 -54.43
C LYS A 567 -42.40 -55.65 -55.17
N ILE A 568 -41.35 -56.35 -54.74
CA ILE A 568 -40.94 -57.65 -55.30
C ILE A 568 -42.05 -58.67 -55.09
N GLU A 569 -42.59 -58.80 -53.88
CA GLU A 569 -43.68 -59.73 -53.57
C GLU A 569 -44.95 -59.46 -54.41
N PHE A 570 -45.27 -58.19 -54.64
CA PHE A 570 -46.36 -57.80 -55.55
C PHE A 570 -46.06 -58.22 -57.00
N LEU A 571 -44.84 -57.99 -57.51
CA LEU A 571 -44.44 -58.39 -58.87
C LEU A 571 -44.38 -59.91 -59.05
N GLU A 572 -44.07 -60.65 -57.98
CA GLU A 572 -44.09 -62.12 -57.93
C GLU A 572 -45.50 -62.70 -57.77
N ASN A 573 -46.56 -61.87 -57.78
CA ASN A 573 -47.96 -62.24 -57.56
C ASN A 573 -48.23 -62.90 -56.19
N LYS A 574 -47.41 -62.62 -55.17
CA LYS A 574 -47.62 -63.08 -53.79
C LYS A 574 -48.55 -62.16 -52.99
N LEU A 575 -48.75 -60.92 -53.46
CA LEU A 575 -49.61 -59.90 -52.84
C LEU A 575 -50.68 -59.41 -53.82
N THR A 576 -51.88 -59.12 -53.31
CA THR A 576 -52.90 -58.39 -54.07
C THR A 576 -52.53 -56.90 -54.14
N LYS A 577 -53.04 -56.19 -55.16
CA LYS A 577 -52.81 -54.75 -55.32
C LYS A 577 -53.27 -53.95 -54.09
N GLU A 578 -54.44 -54.28 -53.56
CA GLU A 578 -55.00 -53.64 -52.35
C GLU A 578 -54.13 -53.87 -51.11
N SER A 579 -53.64 -55.10 -50.91
CA SER A 579 -52.76 -55.43 -49.76
C SER A 579 -51.40 -54.76 -49.86
N TYR A 580 -50.86 -54.62 -51.07
CA TYR A 580 -49.61 -53.91 -51.34
C TYR A 580 -49.74 -52.41 -51.05
N GLU A 581 -50.78 -51.76 -51.57
CA GLU A 581 -51.05 -50.33 -51.34
C GLU A 581 -51.28 -50.03 -49.84
N TYR A 582 -52.04 -50.88 -49.15
CA TYR A 582 -52.25 -50.76 -47.70
C TYR A 582 -50.93 -50.89 -46.90
N SER A 583 -50.09 -51.87 -47.24
CA SER A 583 -48.82 -52.10 -46.53
C SER A 583 -47.82 -50.97 -46.75
N LEU A 584 -47.78 -50.40 -47.96
CA LEU A 584 -46.98 -49.20 -48.24
C LEU A 584 -47.43 -48.00 -47.40
N GLN A 585 -48.73 -47.72 -47.39
CA GLN A 585 -49.27 -46.60 -46.61
C GLN A 585 -48.97 -46.77 -45.13
N ASN A 586 -49.12 -47.99 -44.59
CA ASN A 586 -48.81 -48.27 -43.19
C ASN A 586 -47.34 -48.00 -42.84
N ILE A 587 -46.39 -48.33 -43.72
CA ILE A 587 -44.97 -48.01 -43.52
C ILE A 587 -44.71 -46.50 -43.59
N GLU A 588 -45.39 -45.77 -44.48
CA GLU A 588 -45.28 -44.31 -44.59
C GLU A 588 -45.84 -43.60 -43.36
N ASP A 589 -47.02 -44.01 -42.89
CA ASP A 589 -47.65 -43.49 -41.67
C ASP A 589 -46.79 -43.81 -40.43
N SER A 590 -46.13 -44.96 -40.42
CA SER A 590 -45.19 -45.35 -39.37
C SER A 590 -43.93 -44.48 -39.39
N LEU A 591 -43.34 -44.24 -40.56
CA LEU A 591 -42.18 -43.35 -40.70
C LEU A 591 -42.49 -41.90 -40.28
N GLU A 592 -43.65 -41.38 -40.67
CA GLU A 592 -44.06 -40.03 -40.29
C GLU A 592 -44.22 -39.90 -38.78
N PHE A 593 -44.85 -40.90 -38.15
CA PHE A 593 -45.00 -40.95 -36.70
C PHE A 593 -43.65 -41.02 -35.98
N ILE A 594 -42.75 -41.93 -36.40
CA ILE A 594 -41.42 -42.04 -35.80
C ILE A 594 -40.62 -40.75 -36.01
N GLY A 595 -40.71 -40.11 -37.17
CA GLY A 595 -40.06 -38.83 -37.45
C GLY A 595 -40.53 -37.71 -36.52
N LYS A 596 -41.84 -37.61 -36.27
CA LYS A 596 -42.41 -36.65 -35.30
C LYS A 596 -41.98 -36.98 -33.87
N ALA A 597 -42.06 -38.24 -33.48
CA ALA A 597 -41.66 -38.69 -32.14
C ALA A 597 -40.17 -38.44 -31.86
N ASN A 598 -39.31 -38.55 -32.88
CA ASN A 598 -37.87 -38.32 -32.79
C ASN A 598 -37.51 -36.88 -32.40
N ILE A 599 -38.33 -35.89 -32.77
CA ILE A 599 -38.08 -34.47 -32.43
C ILE A 599 -38.12 -34.24 -30.91
N GLY A 600 -38.93 -35.02 -30.18
CA GLY A 600 -38.95 -35.01 -28.70
C GLY A 600 -39.54 -33.76 -28.03
N GLN A 601 -40.30 -32.96 -28.78
CA GLN A 601 -41.05 -31.81 -28.22
C GLN A 601 -42.36 -32.21 -27.55
N GLU A 602 -43.04 -33.22 -28.09
CA GLU A 602 -44.34 -33.68 -27.61
C GLU A 602 -44.19 -34.74 -26.51
N PHE A 603 -45.18 -34.80 -25.63
CA PHE A 603 -45.26 -35.83 -24.60
C PHE A 603 -45.71 -37.16 -25.22
N MET A 604 -44.94 -38.23 -25.03
CA MET A 604 -45.34 -39.57 -25.51
C MET A 604 -46.35 -40.20 -24.57
N SER A 605 -47.59 -40.40 -25.03
CA SER A 605 -48.61 -41.12 -24.27
C SER A 605 -48.34 -42.64 -24.24
N ASP A 606 -49.04 -43.38 -23.37
CA ASP A 606 -48.92 -44.85 -23.32
C ASP A 606 -49.32 -45.49 -24.66
N ALA A 607 -50.26 -44.87 -25.38
CA ALA A 607 -50.66 -45.29 -26.71
C ALA A 607 -49.54 -45.05 -27.75
N ASP A 608 -48.83 -43.94 -27.64
CA ASP A 608 -47.72 -43.62 -28.54
C ASP A 608 -46.54 -44.57 -28.33
N VAL A 609 -46.19 -44.87 -27.08
CA VAL A 609 -45.14 -45.84 -26.76
C VAL A 609 -45.50 -47.23 -27.29
N LYS A 610 -46.74 -47.67 -27.08
CA LYS A 610 -47.21 -48.95 -27.63
C LYS A 610 -47.17 -48.96 -29.16
N ARG A 611 -47.50 -47.84 -29.82
CA ARG A 611 -47.38 -47.71 -31.28
C ARG A 611 -45.93 -47.85 -31.75
N VAL A 612 -44.95 -47.32 -31.01
CA VAL A 612 -43.51 -47.54 -31.30
C VAL A 612 -43.15 -49.03 -31.18
N GLU A 613 -43.64 -49.70 -30.14
CA GLU A 613 -43.43 -51.15 -29.94
C GLU A 613 -44.01 -51.96 -31.10
N ASP A 614 -45.25 -51.66 -31.53
CA ASP A 614 -45.90 -52.34 -32.64
C ASP A 614 -45.14 -52.12 -33.97
N ILE A 615 -44.67 -50.90 -34.23
CA ILE A 615 -43.84 -50.56 -35.41
C ILE A 615 -42.48 -51.27 -35.37
N SER A 616 -41.90 -51.45 -34.19
CA SER A 616 -40.59 -52.10 -34.03
C SER A 616 -40.58 -53.54 -34.55
N LEU A 617 -41.71 -54.23 -34.45
CA LEU A 617 -41.88 -55.64 -34.81
C LEU A 617 -41.98 -55.88 -36.33
N TYR A 618 -42.08 -54.84 -37.15
CA TYR A 618 -42.01 -54.99 -38.60
C TYR A 618 -40.70 -55.67 -38.99
N LYS A 619 -40.74 -56.53 -40.00
CA LYS A 619 -39.61 -57.38 -40.39
C LYS A 619 -39.00 -56.89 -41.70
N TYR A 620 -37.67 -56.90 -41.74
CA TYR A 620 -36.92 -56.72 -42.98
C TYR A 620 -35.79 -57.75 -43.05
N TYR A 621 -35.32 -58.03 -44.26
CA TYR A 621 -34.27 -59.00 -44.50
C TYR A 621 -32.98 -58.31 -44.92
N GLU A 622 -31.92 -58.52 -44.15
CA GLU A 622 -30.57 -58.05 -44.47
C GLU A 622 -29.65 -59.26 -44.62
N ASN A 623 -29.10 -59.48 -45.81
CA ASN A 623 -28.30 -60.69 -46.11
C ASN A 623 -29.03 -62.00 -45.77
N ASN A 624 -30.35 -62.07 -46.03
CA ASN A 624 -31.24 -63.19 -45.67
C ASN A 624 -31.40 -63.44 -44.16
N ILE A 625 -30.97 -62.51 -43.31
CA ILE A 625 -31.22 -62.56 -41.87
C ILE A 625 -32.43 -61.68 -41.58
N GLU A 626 -33.45 -62.27 -40.96
CA GLU A 626 -34.62 -61.53 -40.49
C GLU A 626 -34.24 -60.63 -39.32
N ARG A 627 -34.59 -59.34 -39.40
CA ARG A 627 -34.38 -58.36 -38.34
C ARG A 627 -35.65 -57.55 -38.07
N ASN A 628 -35.77 -57.08 -36.84
CA ASN A 628 -36.79 -56.11 -36.45
C ASN A 628 -36.48 -54.74 -37.06
N PHE A 629 -37.52 -54.00 -37.42
CA PHE A 629 -37.41 -52.71 -38.09
C PHE A 629 -36.72 -51.66 -37.23
N LEU A 630 -37.05 -51.65 -35.94
CA LEU A 630 -36.35 -50.88 -34.92
C LEU A 630 -35.60 -51.84 -33.99
N SER A 631 -34.40 -51.42 -33.57
CA SER A 631 -33.63 -52.07 -32.51
C SER A 631 -34.16 -51.68 -31.12
N ASP A 632 -33.84 -52.49 -30.11
CA ASP A 632 -34.26 -52.24 -28.73
C ASP A 632 -33.77 -50.87 -28.22
N ASP A 633 -32.58 -50.44 -28.63
CA ASP A 633 -32.01 -49.13 -28.32
C ASP A 633 -32.79 -47.98 -28.99
N GLU A 634 -33.19 -48.12 -30.26
CA GLU A 634 -34.02 -47.12 -30.96
C GLU A 634 -35.41 -47.02 -30.32
N VAL A 635 -36.02 -48.15 -29.96
CA VAL A 635 -37.31 -48.19 -29.24
C VAL A 635 -37.19 -47.48 -27.91
N TYR A 636 -36.15 -47.78 -27.12
CA TYR A 636 -35.91 -47.12 -25.83
C TYR A 636 -35.76 -45.60 -25.99
N ASN A 637 -34.97 -45.14 -26.95
CA ASN A 637 -34.77 -43.72 -27.22
C ASN A 637 -36.08 -43.04 -27.66
N ILE A 638 -36.81 -43.56 -28.65
CA ILE A 638 -38.05 -42.92 -29.13
C ILE A 638 -39.13 -42.88 -28.04
N SER A 639 -39.19 -43.92 -27.20
CA SER A 639 -40.18 -44.07 -26.13
C SER A 639 -39.96 -43.13 -24.93
N ILE A 640 -38.91 -42.31 -24.93
CA ILE A 640 -38.71 -41.26 -23.91
C ILE A 640 -39.94 -40.35 -23.87
N ARG A 641 -40.50 -40.19 -22.67
CA ARG A 641 -41.77 -39.48 -22.44
C ARG A 641 -41.68 -37.98 -22.70
N LYS A 642 -40.56 -37.36 -22.36
CA LYS A 642 -40.35 -35.91 -22.46
C LYS A 642 -38.87 -35.62 -22.71
N GLY A 643 -38.59 -34.80 -23.71
CA GLY A 643 -37.22 -34.45 -24.11
C GLY A 643 -36.56 -35.52 -24.98
N THR A 644 -35.25 -35.37 -25.18
CA THR A 644 -34.44 -36.16 -26.11
C THR A 644 -33.44 -37.11 -25.45
N LEU A 645 -33.13 -36.89 -24.17
CA LEU A 645 -32.11 -37.63 -23.43
C LEU A 645 -32.69 -38.86 -22.71
N THR A 646 -32.01 -40.00 -22.82
CA THR A 646 -32.28 -41.17 -21.99
C THR A 646 -31.93 -40.89 -20.52
N LYS A 647 -32.25 -41.82 -19.63
CA LYS A 647 -31.85 -41.71 -18.22
C LYS A 647 -30.33 -41.65 -18.09
N GLU A 648 -29.62 -42.52 -18.79
CA GLU A 648 -28.16 -42.63 -18.76
C GLU A 648 -27.49 -41.36 -19.33
N GLU A 649 -28.01 -40.84 -20.43
CA GLU A 649 -27.53 -39.59 -21.02
C GLU A 649 -27.81 -38.39 -20.12
N LYS A 650 -28.94 -38.38 -19.43
CA LYS A 650 -29.26 -37.35 -18.44
C LYS A 650 -28.34 -37.43 -17.22
N ASP A 651 -27.99 -38.62 -16.75
CA ASP A 651 -27.03 -38.81 -15.67
C ASP A 651 -25.63 -38.30 -16.09
N ILE A 652 -25.23 -38.56 -17.34
CA ILE A 652 -24.00 -37.99 -17.92
C ILE A 652 -24.10 -36.46 -17.97
N MET A 653 -25.21 -35.90 -18.48
CA MET A 653 -25.41 -34.45 -18.52
C MET A 653 -25.32 -33.84 -17.12
N ASN A 654 -26.04 -34.38 -16.14
CA ASN A 654 -26.06 -33.88 -14.76
C ASN A 654 -24.69 -33.93 -14.08
N SER A 655 -23.80 -34.85 -14.51
CA SER A 655 -22.45 -34.95 -13.96
C SER A 655 -21.62 -33.67 -14.14
N HIS A 656 -21.98 -32.79 -15.10
CA HIS A 656 -21.26 -31.52 -15.30
C HIS A 656 -21.19 -30.68 -14.02
N ALA A 657 -22.22 -30.69 -13.17
CA ALA A 657 -22.21 -29.94 -11.92
C ALA A 657 -21.17 -30.50 -10.93
N THR A 658 -21.06 -31.83 -10.84
CA THR A 658 -20.02 -32.50 -10.05
C THR A 658 -18.62 -32.21 -10.60
N LEU A 659 -18.46 -32.25 -11.94
CA LEU A 659 -17.19 -31.87 -12.57
C LEU A 659 -16.84 -30.40 -12.37
N SER A 660 -17.83 -29.49 -12.43
CA SER A 660 -17.63 -28.07 -12.09
C SER A 660 -17.09 -27.95 -10.67
N TYR A 661 -17.63 -28.71 -9.71
CA TYR A 661 -17.12 -28.74 -8.34
C TYR A 661 -15.67 -29.20 -8.26
N GLU A 662 -15.33 -30.33 -8.89
CA GLU A 662 -13.96 -30.86 -8.91
C GLU A 662 -12.97 -29.87 -9.54
N MET A 663 -13.34 -29.24 -10.65
CA MET A 663 -12.50 -28.26 -11.34
C MET A 663 -12.31 -26.99 -10.53
N LEU A 664 -13.39 -26.40 -10.01
CA LEU A 664 -13.35 -25.13 -9.30
C LEU A 664 -12.76 -25.25 -7.90
N SER A 665 -12.94 -26.39 -7.22
CA SER A 665 -12.33 -26.64 -5.91
C SER A 665 -10.81 -26.78 -5.96
N ALA A 666 -10.24 -27.09 -7.13
CA ALA A 666 -8.80 -27.14 -7.34
C ALA A 666 -8.17 -25.76 -7.64
N LEU A 667 -8.97 -24.74 -7.94
CA LEU A 667 -8.47 -23.42 -8.32
C LEU A 667 -8.14 -22.57 -7.07
N PRO A 668 -6.96 -21.92 -7.01
CA PRO A 668 -6.55 -21.10 -5.88
C PRO A 668 -7.15 -19.69 -5.97
N PHE A 669 -8.46 -19.58 -5.76
CA PHE A 669 -9.12 -18.26 -5.76
C PHE A 669 -8.58 -17.37 -4.63
N PRO A 670 -8.38 -16.07 -4.88
CA PRO A 670 -8.10 -15.10 -3.82
C PRO A 670 -9.18 -15.14 -2.73
N LYS A 671 -8.82 -14.81 -1.49
CA LYS A 671 -9.75 -14.84 -0.34
C LYS A 671 -11.04 -14.03 -0.57
N LYS A 672 -10.97 -12.94 -1.32
CA LYS A 672 -12.13 -12.10 -1.68
C LYS A 672 -13.08 -12.71 -2.72
N TYR A 673 -12.68 -13.83 -3.31
CA TYR A 673 -13.39 -14.59 -4.34
C TYR A 673 -13.59 -16.05 -3.89
N SER A 674 -13.66 -16.29 -2.58
CA SER A 674 -13.74 -17.64 -2.01
C SER A 674 -15.06 -18.34 -2.28
N ASN A 675 -16.13 -17.59 -2.56
CA ASN A 675 -17.47 -18.15 -2.78
C ASN A 675 -17.75 -18.46 -4.25
N ILE A 676 -16.87 -18.06 -5.20
CA ILE A 676 -17.05 -18.36 -6.63
C ILE A 676 -17.41 -19.83 -6.85
N MET A 677 -16.69 -20.74 -6.20
CA MET A 677 -16.94 -22.18 -6.32
C MET A 677 -18.33 -22.56 -5.83
N HIS A 678 -18.80 -22.03 -4.70
CA HIS A 678 -20.12 -22.34 -4.17
C HIS A 678 -21.23 -21.80 -5.06
N ILE A 679 -21.16 -20.51 -5.40
CA ILE A 679 -22.15 -19.83 -6.25
C ILE A 679 -22.26 -20.54 -7.59
N ALA A 680 -21.12 -20.80 -8.25
CA ALA A 680 -21.07 -21.44 -9.56
C ALA A 680 -21.61 -22.89 -9.55
N VAL A 681 -21.30 -23.69 -8.53
CA VAL A 681 -21.67 -25.12 -8.51
C VAL A 681 -23.11 -25.36 -8.07
N ASN A 682 -23.66 -24.48 -7.22
CA ASN A 682 -24.97 -24.68 -6.61
C ASN A 682 -26.14 -24.27 -7.54
N HIS A 683 -25.90 -23.85 -8.79
CA HIS A 683 -26.95 -23.34 -9.70
C HIS A 683 -28.05 -24.36 -10.10
N HIS A 684 -27.85 -25.65 -9.80
CA HIS A 684 -28.85 -26.72 -9.96
C HIS A 684 -29.42 -27.24 -8.63
N GLU A 685 -29.05 -26.62 -7.51
CA GLU A 685 -29.66 -26.89 -6.22
C GLU A 685 -31.10 -26.37 -6.18
N LYS A 686 -31.92 -26.97 -5.32
CA LYS A 686 -33.34 -26.62 -5.16
C LYS A 686 -33.64 -26.45 -3.68
N LEU A 687 -34.43 -25.44 -3.32
CA LEU A 687 -34.73 -25.17 -1.90
C LEU A 687 -35.38 -26.36 -1.18
N ASN A 688 -36.12 -27.20 -1.91
CA ASN A 688 -36.72 -28.43 -1.39
C ASN A 688 -35.74 -29.60 -1.18
N GLY A 689 -34.43 -29.41 -1.40
CA GLY A 689 -33.38 -30.42 -1.19
C GLY A 689 -33.30 -31.50 -2.26
N LYS A 690 -34.08 -31.41 -3.34
CA LYS A 690 -34.06 -32.38 -4.46
C LYS A 690 -33.14 -31.95 -5.61
N GLY A 691 -32.32 -30.93 -5.37
CA GLY A 691 -31.33 -30.43 -6.32
C GLY A 691 -30.07 -31.29 -6.37
N TYR A 692 -29.10 -30.87 -7.17
CA TYR A 692 -27.80 -31.51 -7.35
C TYR A 692 -26.73 -30.41 -7.59
N PRO A 693 -25.43 -30.69 -7.39
CA PRO A 693 -24.79 -31.99 -7.12
C PRO A 693 -24.68 -32.39 -5.64
N ARG A 694 -25.00 -31.50 -4.70
CA ARG A 694 -24.76 -31.68 -3.26
C ARG A 694 -26.04 -31.97 -2.48
N GLY A 695 -27.21 -31.62 -3.01
CA GLY A 695 -28.51 -31.86 -2.37
C GLY A 695 -28.71 -30.97 -1.15
N LEU A 696 -28.40 -29.68 -1.31
CA LEU A 696 -28.42 -28.70 -0.22
C LEU A 696 -29.85 -28.39 0.23
N SER A 697 -30.03 -28.20 1.53
CA SER A 697 -31.28 -27.69 2.09
C SER A 697 -31.43 -26.18 1.88
N GLU A 698 -32.64 -25.66 2.00
CA GLU A 698 -32.92 -24.22 1.91
C GLU A 698 -31.98 -23.36 2.77
N GLN A 699 -31.64 -23.80 3.98
CA GLN A 699 -30.77 -23.04 4.90
C GLN A 699 -29.29 -23.04 4.48
N GLU A 700 -28.87 -23.99 3.64
CA GLU A 700 -27.50 -24.13 3.16
C GLU A 700 -27.26 -23.40 1.84
N ILE A 701 -28.33 -23.03 1.13
CA ILE A 701 -28.29 -22.30 -0.14
C ILE A 701 -28.28 -20.81 0.15
N ALA A 702 -27.15 -20.16 -0.08
CA ALA A 702 -26.94 -18.74 0.16
C ALA A 702 -27.78 -17.86 -0.80
N LEU A 703 -27.94 -16.58 -0.50
CA LEU A 703 -28.72 -15.69 -1.34
C LEU A 703 -28.10 -15.55 -2.74
N GLU A 704 -26.77 -15.51 -2.81
CA GLU A 704 -25.99 -15.44 -4.03
C GLU A 704 -26.18 -16.68 -4.92
N ASP A 705 -26.29 -17.87 -4.31
CA ASP A 705 -26.65 -19.11 -5.01
C ASP A 705 -28.06 -18.97 -5.61
N ARG A 706 -29.03 -18.48 -4.82
CA ARG A 706 -30.43 -18.28 -5.25
C ARG A 706 -30.53 -17.26 -6.40
N ILE A 707 -29.72 -16.20 -6.37
CA ILE A 707 -29.63 -15.22 -7.46
C ILE A 707 -29.18 -15.91 -8.74
N LEU A 708 -28.13 -16.73 -8.67
CA LEU A 708 -27.63 -17.42 -9.87
C LEU A 708 -28.64 -18.45 -10.38
N ILE A 709 -29.27 -19.23 -9.50
CA ILE A 709 -30.35 -20.19 -9.86
C ILE A 709 -31.48 -19.48 -10.60
N LEU A 710 -31.98 -18.35 -10.06
CA LEU A 710 -33.05 -17.59 -10.68
C LEU A 710 -32.62 -17.02 -12.04
N ALA A 711 -31.42 -16.45 -12.11
CA ALA A 711 -30.88 -15.88 -13.34
C ALA A 711 -30.74 -16.95 -14.44
N ASP A 712 -30.21 -18.13 -14.11
CA ASP A 712 -30.00 -19.24 -15.05
C ASP A 712 -31.32 -19.74 -15.63
N ILE A 713 -32.30 -20.01 -14.77
CA ILE A 713 -33.61 -20.49 -15.19
C ILE A 713 -34.32 -19.41 -16.04
N PHE A 714 -34.26 -18.15 -15.64
CA PHE A 714 -34.91 -17.05 -16.36
C PHE A 714 -34.26 -16.80 -17.73
N GLU A 715 -32.93 -16.76 -17.81
CA GLU A 715 -32.20 -16.63 -19.08
C GLU A 715 -32.57 -17.80 -20.00
N ALA A 716 -32.47 -19.04 -19.51
CA ALA A 716 -32.72 -20.22 -20.31
C ALA A 716 -34.16 -20.32 -20.84
N LEU A 717 -35.14 -19.78 -20.11
CA LEU A 717 -36.54 -19.71 -20.53
C LEU A 717 -36.83 -18.54 -21.49
N SER A 718 -36.06 -17.46 -21.40
CA SER A 718 -36.25 -16.24 -22.20
C SER A 718 -35.37 -16.20 -23.47
N SER A 719 -34.36 -17.06 -23.56
CA SER A 719 -33.45 -17.16 -24.71
C SER A 719 -34.17 -17.54 -26.02
N ASN A 720 -33.74 -16.90 -27.11
CA ASN A 720 -34.19 -17.11 -28.48
C ASN A 720 -33.22 -17.98 -29.31
N ASP A 721 -32.13 -18.46 -28.71
CA ASP A 721 -31.01 -19.13 -29.41
C ASP A 721 -31.25 -20.62 -29.71
N ARG A 722 -32.45 -21.16 -29.41
CA ARG A 722 -32.81 -22.56 -29.65
C ARG A 722 -33.69 -22.67 -30.91
N PRO A 723 -33.16 -23.10 -32.07
CA PRO A 723 -33.85 -23.03 -33.38
C PRO A 723 -35.20 -23.76 -33.45
N TYR A 724 -35.42 -24.72 -32.55
CA TYR A 724 -36.57 -25.61 -32.55
C TYR A 724 -37.63 -25.25 -31.50
N LYS A 725 -37.38 -24.28 -30.61
CA LYS A 725 -38.37 -23.82 -29.62
C LYS A 725 -38.83 -22.41 -29.99
N GLY A 726 -40.13 -22.23 -30.18
CA GLY A 726 -40.71 -20.90 -30.29
C GLY A 726 -40.39 -20.05 -29.05
N VAL A 727 -40.13 -18.77 -29.27
CA VAL A 727 -39.75 -17.82 -28.21
C VAL A 727 -40.90 -17.68 -27.21
N LYS A 728 -40.62 -17.84 -25.91
CA LYS A 728 -41.66 -17.75 -24.86
C LYS A 728 -41.95 -16.30 -24.50
N LYS A 729 -43.23 -16.05 -24.21
CA LYS A 729 -43.70 -14.77 -23.67
C LYS A 729 -43.42 -14.67 -22.17
N LEU A 730 -43.21 -13.45 -21.67
CA LEU A 730 -42.94 -13.22 -20.24
C LEU A 730 -44.04 -13.77 -19.33
N SER A 731 -45.31 -13.66 -19.72
CA SER A 731 -46.42 -14.24 -18.95
C SER A 731 -46.32 -15.76 -18.79
N GLU A 732 -45.82 -16.46 -19.81
CA GLU A 732 -45.58 -17.91 -19.78
C GLU A 732 -44.37 -18.24 -18.90
N ILE A 733 -43.28 -17.48 -19.02
CA ILE A 733 -42.06 -17.66 -18.22
C ILE A 733 -42.38 -17.50 -16.73
N PHE A 734 -43.07 -16.42 -16.35
CA PHE A 734 -43.44 -16.21 -14.95
C PHE A 734 -44.41 -17.27 -14.43
N LYS A 735 -45.32 -17.77 -15.27
CA LYS A 735 -46.19 -18.89 -14.88
C LYS A 735 -45.38 -20.14 -14.57
N ILE A 736 -44.32 -20.44 -15.33
CA ILE A 736 -43.41 -21.55 -15.05
C ILE A 736 -42.67 -21.33 -13.72
N LEU A 737 -42.10 -20.13 -13.52
CA LEU A 737 -41.39 -19.79 -12.29
C LEU A 737 -42.31 -19.85 -11.05
N ASP A 738 -43.55 -19.40 -11.17
CA ASP A 738 -44.54 -19.49 -10.08
C ASP A 738 -44.90 -20.95 -9.73
N PHE A 739 -44.89 -21.87 -10.70
CA PHE A 739 -45.02 -23.30 -10.42
C PHE A 739 -43.79 -23.86 -9.71
N MET A 740 -42.59 -23.46 -10.12
CA MET A 740 -41.34 -23.86 -9.45
C MET A 740 -41.28 -23.36 -8.00
N VAL A 741 -41.80 -22.14 -7.72
CA VAL A 741 -41.98 -21.65 -6.35
C VAL A 741 -42.95 -22.53 -5.55
N LYS A 742 -44.09 -22.92 -6.14
CA LYS A 742 -45.08 -23.79 -5.47
C LYS A 742 -44.51 -25.17 -5.14
N ASP A 743 -43.63 -25.69 -5.99
CA ASP A 743 -42.93 -26.95 -5.79
C ASP A 743 -41.73 -26.82 -4.82
N GLY A 744 -41.47 -25.61 -4.32
CA GLY A 744 -40.37 -25.30 -3.41
C GLY A 744 -39.00 -25.40 -4.06
N GLU A 745 -38.89 -25.21 -5.37
CA GLU A 745 -37.62 -25.34 -6.08
C GLU A 745 -36.78 -24.05 -6.03
N ILE A 746 -37.43 -22.90 -6.11
CA ILE A 746 -36.79 -21.58 -6.17
C ILE A 746 -37.37 -20.61 -5.12
N ASP A 747 -36.62 -19.56 -4.80
CA ASP A 747 -36.98 -18.57 -3.79
C ASP A 747 -38.14 -17.68 -4.24
N LYS A 748 -39.22 -17.68 -3.45
CA LYS A 748 -40.42 -16.88 -3.70
C LYS A 748 -40.15 -15.38 -3.57
N ASP A 749 -39.53 -14.97 -2.47
CA ASP A 749 -39.35 -13.56 -2.14
C ASP A 749 -38.38 -12.91 -3.15
N LEU A 750 -37.36 -13.65 -3.57
CA LEU A 750 -36.44 -13.22 -4.63
C LEU A 750 -37.13 -13.10 -5.98
N LEU A 751 -38.00 -14.05 -6.36
CA LEU A 751 -38.75 -13.99 -7.61
C LEU A 751 -39.71 -12.77 -7.64
N ASP A 752 -40.44 -12.56 -6.55
CA ASP A 752 -41.38 -11.44 -6.43
C ASP A 752 -40.65 -10.10 -6.41
N PHE A 753 -39.47 -10.04 -5.79
CA PHE A 753 -38.57 -8.88 -5.88
C PHE A 753 -38.09 -8.65 -7.31
N PHE A 754 -37.57 -9.68 -7.99
CA PHE A 754 -37.03 -9.59 -9.34
C PHE A 754 -38.06 -9.02 -10.33
N LYS A 755 -39.31 -9.50 -10.29
CA LYS A 755 -40.43 -9.00 -11.14
C LYS A 755 -40.61 -7.48 -11.08
N ASN A 756 -40.31 -6.86 -9.93
CA ASN A 756 -40.48 -5.42 -9.70
C ASN A 756 -39.16 -4.64 -9.72
N SER A 757 -38.03 -5.34 -9.86
CA SER A 757 -36.69 -4.79 -9.78
C SER A 757 -36.31 -3.92 -10.99
N ARG A 758 -35.29 -3.09 -10.80
CA ARG A 758 -34.64 -2.38 -11.91
C ARG A 758 -33.94 -3.35 -12.86
N ALA A 759 -33.30 -4.39 -12.32
CA ALA A 759 -32.63 -5.43 -13.12
C ALA A 759 -33.55 -6.05 -14.18
N PHE A 760 -34.79 -6.41 -13.81
CA PHE A 760 -35.75 -6.98 -14.75
C PHE A 760 -36.11 -6.00 -15.87
N LYS A 761 -36.38 -4.73 -15.53
CA LYS A 761 -36.70 -3.70 -16.53
C LYS A 761 -35.56 -3.49 -17.51
N GLU A 762 -34.34 -3.34 -16.99
CA GLU A 762 -33.15 -3.12 -17.81
C GLU A 762 -32.89 -4.31 -18.73
N TYR A 763 -32.97 -5.53 -18.20
CA TYR A 763 -32.79 -6.76 -19.00
C TYR A 763 -33.85 -6.90 -20.11
N CYS A 764 -35.11 -6.58 -19.83
CA CYS A 764 -36.18 -6.58 -20.82
C CYS A 764 -35.93 -5.57 -21.96
N GLU A 765 -35.37 -4.39 -21.65
CA GLU A 765 -35.07 -3.35 -22.63
C GLU A 765 -33.85 -3.71 -23.49
N THR A 766 -32.85 -4.38 -22.94
CA THR A 766 -31.57 -4.61 -23.62
C THR A 766 -31.44 -5.97 -24.29
N GLU A 767 -32.08 -7.03 -23.77
CA GLU A 767 -31.80 -8.41 -24.18
C GLU A 767 -33.03 -9.19 -24.73
N LEU A 768 -34.27 -8.72 -24.50
CA LEU A 768 -35.49 -9.40 -24.98
C LEU A 768 -36.09 -8.77 -26.24
N LEU A 769 -36.74 -9.59 -27.06
CA LEU A 769 -37.47 -9.13 -28.25
C LEU A 769 -38.82 -8.52 -27.86
N ALA A 770 -39.28 -7.52 -28.62
CA ALA A 770 -40.58 -6.85 -28.38
C ALA A 770 -41.78 -7.82 -28.37
N GLU A 771 -41.68 -8.94 -29.10
CA GLU A 771 -42.71 -9.99 -29.20
C GLU A 771 -42.88 -10.79 -27.90
N GLN A 772 -41.83 -10.81 -27.06
CA GLN A 772 -41.82 -11.50 -25.77
C GLN A 772 -42.45 -10.67 -24.64
N LEU A 773 -42.55 -9.36 -24.85
CA LEU A 773 -43.05 -8.39 -23.87
C LEU A 773 -44.58 -8.33 -23.93
N ASP A 774 -45.24 -9.16 -23.15
CA ASP A 774 -46.71 -9.23 -23.07
C ASP A 774 -47.29 -8.87 -21.69
N VAL A 775 -46.44 -8.34 -20.80
CA VAL A 775 -46.77 -7.99 -19.40
C VAL A 775 -46.38 -6.56 -19.09
#